data_AF-A0A373FNR6-F1
#
_entry.id   AF-A0A373FNR6-F1
#
_cell.length_a   1.000
_cell.length_b   1.000
_cell.length_c   1.000
_cell.angle_alpha   90.00
_cell.angle_beta   90.00
_cell.angle_gamma   90.00
#
_symmetry.space_group_name_H-M   'P 1'
#
loop_
_entity.id
_entity.type
_entity.pdbx_description
1 polymer ?
#
loop_
_entity_poly.entity_id
_entity_poly.type
_entity_poly.pdbx_seq_one_letter_code
_entity_poly.pdbx_strand_id
1 'polypeptide(L)'
;MSSTPTSMVQQASVLALAALLTACGGGGGGGSSSSAPAASPAPSPSTAAPAPVASTPAPAPSTTEPAAATSGVFISEVANNFYNNSVSWFELHNNSGKSINLSSYQLRSPAINPDPAVTSQTMVDSQTFQLPSLEVPAGAYVVISARATSDLKDSATNVYVADASNRVPYWQGSTGFVELLSGGQTVDFIRFGSSTATPTTTGNWTGPSVVAMDTNATSYNNALVRPAGNFRQTRSASDWIQVNFATPGGPNDVPAGVVDSDNDGIPDSAKVAGGTYAGMDLYAMGARKGQRDMFIHVDYMDSTDGGITPNADALTKVVQAFAKHNIAVHFDAGNLFASGISPAQHNLAGDVSHKRAFARCTLLVPPSQVTAGCNSAYSIKSANMDIRRKPIFRYLLLANSQQASGNASASGSAELIGDDFMVTLGNWNLKAGTLAQVNYQAATIMHELGHTLGLRHGGDENTNNKPNYFSVMNYFYQNTGLPSPTGAGVNQRYYYWQSNYQNQSFLGYSGANPYPEAKIDDGPLSATFKIDYSNGSSQALDERALQETLIIGRGADAGQYADWNLNGQSESNAQALDLDRNGMQSTLHDHDDWSNIIINSRRYQFANNSGVQKPGQRSLMSAVAATATAAFDPLTKPFQSTVEEAAPSASLLQRLSLAR
;
A
#
# COMPACT_ATOMS: atom_id res chain seq x y z
N MET A 1 44.47 -18.74 -47.57
CA MET A 1 43.81 -19.87 -48.26
C MET A 1 42.33 -19.77 -47.90
N SER A 2 41.55 -19.03 -48.71
CA SER A 2 40.51 -19.54 -49.64
C SER A 2 39.36 -20.25 -48.90
N SER A 3 38.07 -19.93 -49.02
CA SER A 3 37.33 -19.18 -50.05
C SER A 3 35.87 -18.97 -49.60
N THR A 4 35.26 -17.90 -50.12
CA THR A 4 33.84 -17.47 -50.16
C THR A 4 32.88 -18.46 -50.87
N PRO A 5 31.53 -18.30 -50.79
CA PRO A 5 30.72 -17.41 -51.68
C PRO A 5 29.67 -16.54 -50.90
N THR A 6 29.48 -15.22 -51.14
CA THR A 6 28.64 -14.49 -52.15
C THR A 6 27.15 -14.92 -52.21
N SER A 7 26.11 -14.09 -52.33
CA SER A 7 25.85 -12.62 -52.35
C SER A 7 24.36 -12.39 -52.66
N MET A 8 23.77 -11.25 -52.24
CA MET A 8 22.73 -10.39 -52.89
C MET A 8 21.96 -9.64 -51.78
N VAL A 9 22.14 -8.34 -51.51
CA VAL A 9 21.91 -7.09 -52.26
C VAL A 9 20.44 -6.79 -52.55
N GLN A 10 19.85 -5.85 -51.80
CA GLN A 10 19.14 -4.70 -52.37
C GLN A 10 19.06 -3.54 -51.35
N GLN A 11 19.77 -2.45 -51.64
CA GLN A 11 19.53 -1.11 -51.10
C GLN A 11 18.57 -0.38 -52.04
N ALA A 12 17.68 0.44 -51.48
CA ALA A 12 17.17 1.63 -52.15
C ALA A 12 16.99 2.73 -51.10
N SER A 13 17.55 3.90 -51.42
CA SER A 13 17.68 5.08 -50.58
C SER A 13 16.72 6.18 -51.03
N VAL A 14 16.31 7.02 -50.06
CA VAL A 14 15.98 8.46 -50.17
C VAL A 14 14.67 8.87 -50.87
N LEU A 15 13.79 9.55 -50.13
CA LEU A 15 13.31 10.90 -50.48
C LEU A 15 12.74 11.63 -49.25
N ALA A 16 13.27 12.82 -48.99
CA ALA A 16 12.69 13.81 -48.08
C ALA A 16 11.74 14.73 -48.88
N LEU A 17 10.60 15.12 -48.30
CA LEU A 17 9.92 16.37 -48.65
C LEU A 17 9.00 16.83 -47.51
N ALA A 18 9.24 18.05 -47.03
CA ALA A 18 8.34 18.82 -46.17
C ALA A 18 7.45 19.70 -47.05
N ALA A 19 6.18 19.89 -46.65
CA ALA A 19 5.37 21.03 -47.08
C ALA A 19 4.26 21.35 -46.08
N LEU A 20 4.21 22.64 -45.71
CA LEU A 20 3.18 23.33 -44.94
C LEU A 20 1.82 23.34 -45.65
N LEU A 21 0.73 23.44 -44.87
CA LEU A 21 -0.51 24.10 -45.29
C LEU A 21 -1.23 24.70 -44.08
N THR A 22 -1.19 26.03 -44.03
CA THR A 22 -2.09 26.92 -43.31
C THR A 22 -3.43 27.03 -44.05
N ALA A 23 -4.54 27.13 -43.31
CA ALA A 23 -5.77 27.72 -43.84
C ALA A 23 -6.49 28.50 -42.73
N CYS A 24 -6.67 29.79 -43.00
CA CYS A 24 -7.42 30.77 -42.23
C CYS A 24 -8.88 30.85 -42.72
N GLY A 25 -9.78 31.24 -41.82
CA GLY A 25 -11.06 31.91 -42.06
C GLY A 25 -11.67 32.20 -40.68
N GLY A 26 -11.90 33.43 -40.19
CA GLY A 26 -12.29 34.69 -40.82
C GLY A 26 -13.80 34.71 -40.98
N GLY A 27 -14.64 35.53 -40.32
CA GLY A 27 -14.46 36.61 -39.36
C GLY A 27 -15.83 37.26 -39.03
N GLY A 28 -15.79 38.35 -38.25
CA GLY A 28 -16.87 39.32 -37.99
C GLY A 28 -17.67 39.07 -36.69
N GLY A 29 -17.65 39.88 -35.62
CA GLY A 29 -17.56 41.34 -35.46
C GLY A 29 -18.98 41.94 -35.63
N GLY A 30 -19.59 42.72 -34.75
CA GLY A 30 -19.31 43.37 -33.47
C GLY A 30 -20.51 44.30 -33.21
N GLY A 31 -20.82 44.68 -31.96
CA GLY A 31 -21.94 45.61 -31.73
C GLY A 31 -22.36 45.79 -30.27
N SER A 32 -21.75 46.79 -29.64
CA SER A 32 -22.05 47.39 -28.33
C SER A 32 -23.49 47.89 -28.16
N SER A 33 -24.06 47.78 -26.96
CA SER A 33 -24.38 48.93 -26.08
C SER A 33 -25.31 48.57 -24.92
N SER A 34 -25.12 49.32 -23.84
CA SER A 34 -25.72 49.30 -22.51
C SER A 34 -27.18 49.78 -22.44
N SER A 35 -27.97 49.20 -21.53
CA SER A 35 -28.81 49.94 -20.55
C SER A 35 -29.67 49.01 -19.69
N ALA A 36 -29.67 49.21 -18.37
CA ALA A 36 -30.71 48.79 -17.43
C ALA A 36 -31.49 50.06 -16.97
N PRO A 37 -32.52 50.02 -16.09
CA PRO A 37 -33.53 49.00 -15.73
C PRO A 37 -34.99 49.58 -15.79
N ALA A 38 -36.04 48.77 -15.61
CA ALA A 38 -37.35 49.26 -15.12
C ALA A 38 -38.25 48.16 -14.52
N ALA A 39 -38.98 48.52 -13.46
CA ALA A 39 -39.73 47.66 -12.55
C ALA A 39 -41.20 47.38 -12.97
N SER A 40 -41.78 46.40 -12.27
CA SER A 40 -43.13 45.81 -12.37
C SER A 40 -44.32 46.76 -12.49
N PRO A 41 -45.46 46.23 -12.98
CA PRO A 41 -46.66 46.19 -12.13
C PRO A 41 -47.48 44.87 -12.23
N ALA A 42 -48.21 44.55 -11.16
CA ALA A 42 -49.35 43.61 -11.12
C ALA A 42 -50.67 44.43 -10.98
N PRO A 43 -51.92 43.88 -10.95
CA PRO A 43 -52.37 42.46 -11.00
C PRO A 43 -53.68 42.14 -11.82
N SER A 44 -53.96 40.82 -11.97
CA SER A 44 -55.27 40.09 -12.04
C SER A 44 -56.29 40.28 -13.20
N PRO A 45 -57.29 39.38 -13.37
CA PRO A 45 -57.30 37.90 -13.39
C PRO A 45 -58.10 37.31 -14.60
N SER A 46 -57.87 36.06 -15.05
CA SER A 46 -58.83 35.38 -15.95
C SER A 46 -58.76 33.85 -15.95
N THR A 47 -59.81 33.26 -15.38
CA THR A 47 -60.57 32.06 -15.82
C THR A 47 -59.85 30.80 -16.32
N ALA A 48 -60.11 29.71 -15.59
CA ALA A 48 -59.76 28.32 -15.89
C ALA A 48 -60.44 27.76 -17.16
N ALA A 49 -59.73 26.86 -17.84
CA ALA A 49 -60.19 26.02 -18.95
C ALA A 49 -59.94 24.52 -18.63
N PRO A 50 -60.68 23.57 -19.23
CA PRO A 50 -61.08 22.31 -18.60
C PRO A 50 -60.06 21.17 -18.71
N ALA A 51 -60.19 20.22 -17.78
CA ALA A 51 -59.35 19.04 -17.64
C ALA A 51 -59.48 18.04 -18.82
N PRO A 52 -58.38 17.40 -19.27
CA PRO A 52 -58.43 16.31 -20.22
C PRO A 52 -58.81 14.98 -19.55
N VAL A 53 -59.54 14.17 -20.33
CA VAL A 53 -60.11 12.87 -19.98
C VAL A 53 -59.01 11.84 -19.70
N ALA A 54 -59.18 11.09 -18.61
CA ALA A 54 -58.24 10.05 -18.15
C ALA A 54 -58.19 8.84 -19.10
N SER A 55 -57.00 8.52 -19.61
CA SER A 55 -56.70 7.22 -20.22
C SER A 55 -56.43 6.19 -19.12
N THR A 56 -57.09 5.04 -19.20
CA THR A 56 -56.90 3.88 -18.31
C THR A 56 -55.42 3.43 -18.32
N PRO A 57 -54.75 3.27 -17.17
CA PRO A 57 -53.38 2.77 -17.14
C PRO A 57 -53.34 1.32 -17.60
N ALA A 58 -52.36 0.98 -18.45
CA ALA A 58 -51.99 -0.40 -18.71
C ALA A 58 -51.59 -1.09 -17.38
N PRO A 59 -51.91 -2.38 -17.17
CA PRO A 59 -51.53 -3.08 -15.96
C PRO A 59 -50.02 -3.02 -15.79
N ALA A 60 -49.58 -2.51 -14.65
CA ALA A 60 -48.18 -2.52 -14.27
C ALA A 60 -47.64 -3.95 -14.36
N PRO A 61 -46.44 -4.19 -14.92
CA PRO A 61 -45.80 -5.50 -14.77
C PRO A 61 -45.70 -5.77 -13.28
N SER A 62 -46.22 -6.92 -12.85
CA SER A 62 -46.12 -7.38 -11.47
C SER A 62 -44.64 -7.40 -11.11
N THR A 63 -44.19 -6.43 -10.32
CA THR A 63 -42.93 -6.54 -9.60
C THR A 63 -43.14 -7.68 -8.62
N THR A 64 -42.67 -8.87 -9.01
CA THR A 64 -42.50 -9.99 -8.10
C THR A 64 -41.75 -9.44 -6.90
N GLU A 65 -42.40 -9.45 -5.74
CA GLU A 65 -41.75 -9.18 -4.46
C GLU A 65 -40.42 -9.97 -4.43
N PRO A 66 -39.27 -9.34 -4.09
CA PRO A 66 -38.02 -10.06 -4.01
C PRO A 66 -38.24 -11.26 -3.09
N ALA A 67 -37.90 -12.46 -3.57
CA ALA A 67 -38.00 -13.67 -2.77
C ALA A 67 -37.35 -13.40 -1.39
N ALA A 68 -38.07 -13.71 -0.31
CA ALA A 68 -37.58 -13.47 1.04
C ALA A 68 -36.16 -14.05 1.20
N ALA A 69 -35.24 -13.24 1.72
CA ALA A 69 -33.84 -13.63 1.84
C ALA A 69 -33.72 -14.94 2.62
N THR A 70 -33.00 -15.91 2.07
CA THR A 70 -32.82 -17.23 2.69
C THR A 70 -32.17 -17.07 4.06
N SER A 71 -32.88 -17.41 5.12
CA SER A 71 -32.32 -17.37 6.48
C SER A 71 -31.38 -18.55 6.70
N GLY A 72 -30.21 -18.31 7.31
CA GLY A 72 -29.23 -19.35 7.61
C GLY A 72 -27.82 -18.82 7.81
N VAL A 73 -26.87 -19.73 7.97
CA VAL A 73 -25.43 -19.44 7.97
C VAL A 73 -24.86 -20.04 6.71
N PHE A 74 -24.14 -19.23 5.92
CA PHE A 74 -23.70 -19.62 4.59
C PHE A 74 -22.22 -19.36 4.42
N ILE A 75 -21.56 -20.22 3.66
CA ILE A 75 -20.24 -19.94 3.10
C ILE A 75 -20.46 -18.87 2.01
N SER A 76 -19.95 -17.65 2.18
CA SER A 76 -20.14 -16.58 1.21
C SER A 76 -19.03 -16.54 0.18
N GLU A 77 -17.80 -16.85 0.59
CA GLU A 77 -16.61 -16.71 -0.23
C GLU A 77 -15.58 -17.81 0.09
N VAL A 78 -14.88 -18.29 -0.94
CA VAL A 78 -13.79 -19.26 -0.84
C VAL A 78 -12.61 -18.76 -1.65
N ALA A 79 -11.48 -18.55 -0.97
CA ALA A 79 -10.28 -18.02 -1.59
C ALA A 79 -9.61 -19.00 -2.55
N ASN A 80 -8.98 -18.47 -3.60
CA ASN A 80 -8.08 -19.26 -4.43
C ASN A 80 -6.70 -19.42 -3.76
N ASN A 81 -6.11 -20.60 -3.90
CA ASN A 81 -4.73 -20.87 -3.51
C ASN A 81 -4.00 -21.52 -4.68
N PHE A 82 -2.87 -20.91 -5.06
CA PHE A 82 -2.00 -21.42 -6.11
C PHE A 82 -0.79 -22.19 -5.56
N TYR A 83 -0.11 -21.66 -4.55
CA TYR A 83 1.10 -22.30 -4.01
C TYR A 83 0.77 -23.39 -3.00
N ASN A 84 1.60 -24.43 -2.95
CA ASN A 84 1.48 -25.51 -1.98
C ASN A 84 1.66 -25.09 -0.53
N ASN A 85 2.37 -23.98 -0.31
CA ASN A 85 2.54 -23.37 1.00
C ASN A 85 1.52 -22.24 1.23
N SER A 86 0.67 -21.88 0.26
CA SER A 86 -0.45 -20.96 0.50
C SER A 86 -1.41 -21.60 1.48
N VAL A 87 -2.03 -20.77 2.32
CA VAL A 87 -2.91 -21.22 3.38
C VAL A 87 -4.30 -20.67 3.11
N SER A 88 -5.29 -21.56 3.16
CA SER A 88 -6.63 -21.28 2.72
C SER A 88 -7.43 -20.39 3.67
N TRP A 89 -8.34 -19.60 3.14
CA TRP A 89 -9.41 -18.98 3.91
C TRP A 89 -10.76 -19.08 3.19
N PHE A 90 -11.83 -19.04 3.97
CA PHE A 90 -13.20 -18.92 3.49
C PHE A 90 -13.98 -17.98 4.41
N GLU A 91 -15.13 -17.51 3.96
CA GLU A 91 -15.95 -16.58 4.70
C GLU A 91 -17.32 -17.18 5.03
N LEU A 92 -17.82 -16.87 6.23
CA LEU A 92 -19.20 -17.12 6.62
C LEU A 92 -20.00 -15.83 6.69
N HIS A 93 -21.23 -15.87 6.17
CA HIS A 93 -22.25 -14.86 6.35
C HIS A 93 -23.35 -15.40 7.27
N ASN A 94 -23.56 -14.73 8.41
CA ASN A 94 -24.64 -15.05 9.34
C ASN A 94 -25.95 -14.32 8.96
N ASN A 95 -26.75 -14.91 8.08
CA ASN A 95 -28.09 -14.41 7.76
C ASN A 95 -29.21 -15.12 8.56
N SER A 96 -28.90 -15.66 9.75
CA SER A 96 -29.87 -16.47 10.52
C SER A 96 -30.89 -15.63 11.31
N GLY A 97 -30.76 -14.31 11.29
CA GLY A 97 -31.61 -13.37 12.05
C GLY A 97 -31.27 -13.27 13.54
N LYS A 98 -30.23 -13.96 14.02
CA LYS A 98 -29.72 -13.89 15.40
C LYS A 98 -28.20 -14.06 15.43
N SER A 99 -27.57 -13.68 16.55
CA SER A 99 -26.15 -13.97 16.76
C SER A 99 -25.91 -15.49 16.83
N ILE A 100 -24.76 -15.91 16.29
CA ILE A 100 -24.27 -17.30 16.39
C ILE A 100 -22.91 -17.32 17.08
N ASN A 101 -22.58 -18.45 17.70
CA ASN A 101 -21.22 -18.69 18.17
C ASN A 101 -20.51 -19.69 17.25
N LEU A 102 -19.33 -19.32 16.74
CA LEU A 102 -18.56 -20.18 15.84
C LEU A 102 -18.19 -21.53 16.45
N SER A 103 -18.04 -21.64 17.77
CA SER A 103 -17.75 -22.93 18.43
C SER A 103 -18.88 -23.97 18.30
N SER A 104 -20.07 -23.56 17.86
CA SER A 104 -21.17 -24.50 17.52
C SER A 104 -21.01 -25.15 16.14
N TYR A 105 -19.96 -24.78 15.40
CA TYR A 105 -19.69 -25.23 14.04
C TYR A 105 -18.32 -25.89 13.92
N GLN A 106 -18.19 -26.72 12.89
CA GLN A 106 -16.94 -27.35 12.47
C GLN A 106 -16.75 -27.10 10.98
N LEU A 107 -15.50 -26.99 10.55
CA LEU A 107 -15.12 -26.96 9.15
C LEU A 107 -14.68 -28.37 8.74
N ARG A 108 -15.13 -28.88 7.60
CA ARG A 108 -14.51 -30.01 6.92
C ARG A 108 -13.96 -29.59 5.57
N SER A 109 -12.69 -29.89 5.32
CA SER A 109 -11.98 -29.58 4.08
C SER A 109 -10.81 -30.54 3.87
N PRO A 110 -10.16 -30.55 2.70
CA PRO A 110 -8.81 -31.10 2.61
C PRO A 110 -7.86 -30.31 3.52
N ALA A 111 -6.72 -30.91 3.86
CA ALA A 111 -5.77 -30.35 4.80
C ALA A 111 -4.33 -30.67 4.47
N ILE A 112 -3.43 -29.81 4.92
CA ILE A 112 -1.98 -29.97 4.80
C ILE A 112 -1.31 -29.67 6.14
N ASN A 113 -0.13 -30.23 6.39
CA ASN A 113 0.75 -29.73 7.45
C ASN A 113 1.65 -28.63 6.86
N PRO A 114 1.53 -27.37 7.29
CA PRO A 114 2.26 -26.25 6.70
C PRO A 114 3.71 -26.15 7.22
N ASP A 115 4.13 -27.02 8.15
CA ASP A 115 5.48 -26.99 8.73
C ASP A 115 6.55 -27.17 7.64
N PRO A 116 7.45 -26.18 7.45
CA PRO A 116 8.51 -26.26 6.43
C PRO A 116 9.53 -27.38 6.71
N ALA A 117 9.59 -27.92 7.94
CA ALA A 117 10.43 -29.06 8.27
C ALA A 117 9.87 -30.39 7.72
N VAL A 118 8.62 -30.43 7.26
CA VAL A 118 8.00 -31.61 6.66
C VAL A 118 8.41 -31.71 5.19
N THR A 119 9.38 -32.58 4.90
CA THR A 119 10.00 -32.76 3.57
C THR A 119 9.09 -33.42 2.53
N SER A 120 7.94 -33.96 2.93
CA SER A 120 6.91 -34.52 2.04
C SER A 120 5.54 -34.10 2.58
N GLN A 121 5.09 -32.92 2.17
CA GLN A 121 3.76 -32.43 2.53
C GLN A 121 2.70 -33.28 1.81
N THR A 122 2.15 -34.26 2.52
CA THR A 122 1.06 -35.09 2.03
C THR A 122 -0.27 -34.44 2.33
N MET A 123 -1.08 -34.26 1.30
CA MET A 123 -2.45 -33.82 1.40
C MET A 123 -3.32 -34.87 2.11
N VAL A 124 -4.13 -34.43 3.06
CA VAL A 124 -5.22 -35.20 3.63
C VAL A 124 -6.49 -34.81 2.89
N ASP A 125 -7.14 -35.77 2.23
CA ASP A 125 -8.31 -35.50 1.38
C ASP A 125 -9.50 -34.92 2.17
N SER A 126 -9.62 -35.23 3.45
CA SER A 126 -10.70 -34.72 4.30
C SER A 126 -10.28 -34.72 5.76
N GLN A 127 -10.37 -33.55 6.40
CA GLN A 127 -10.12 -33.32 7.82
C GLN A 127 -11.22 -32.43 8.39
N THR A 128 -11.64 -32.69 9.63
CA THR A 128 -12.58 -31.84 10.35
C THR A 128 -11.83 -30.98 11.39
N PHE A 129 -12.15 -29.70 11.44
CA PHE A 129 -11.58 -28.69 12.31
C PHE A 129 -12.68 -28.10 13.19
N GLN A 130 -12.43 -28.04 14.49
CA GLN A 130 -13.29 -27.32 15.41
C GLN A 130 -13.05 -25.81 15.23
N LEU A 131 -14.11 -25.02 15.04
CA LEU A 131 -13.98 -23.56 14.97
C LEU A 131 -13.86 -22.97 16.40
N PRO A 132 -13.07 -21.89 16.58
CA PRO A 132 -12.92 -21.23 17.86
C PRO A 132 -14.20 -20.50 18.28
N SER A 133 -14.29 -20.15 19.57
CA SER A 133 -15.41 -19.33 20.06
C SER A 133 -15.27 -17.90 19.56
N LEU A 134 -16.28 -17.43 18.83
CA LEU A 134 -16.46 -16.05 18.42
C LEU A 134 -17.97 -15.82 18.23
N GLU A 135 -18.48 -14.74 18.82
CA GLU A 135 -19.86 -14.29 18.59
C GLU A 135 -19.91 -13.53 17.27
N VAL A 136 -20.75 -14.00 16.34
CA VAL A 136 -20.97 -13.38 15.03
C VAL A 136 -22.40 -12.84 15.01
N PRO A 137 -22.60 -11.51 15.02
CA PRO A 137 -23.92 -10.89 14.98
C PRO A 137 -24.74 -11.29 13.75
N ALA A 138 -26.06 -11.12 13.81
CA ALA A 138 -26.92 -11.25 12.64
C ALA A 138 -26.52 -10.24 11.55
N GLY A 139 -26.45 -10.69 10.30
CA GLY A 139 -26.01 -9.92 9.14
C GLY A 139 -24.49 -9.74 9.02
N ALA A 140 -23.70 -10.24 9.98
CA ALA A 140 -22.25 -10.07 9.95
C ALA A 140 -21.54 -11.15 9.12
N TYR A 141 -20.35 -10.78 8.66
CA TYR A 141 -19.41 -11.63 7.95
C TYR A 141 -18.22 -11.95 8.84
N VAL A 142 -17.66 -13.14 8.70
CA VAL A 142 -16.43 -13.54 9.39
C VAL A 142 -15.56 -14.38 8.49
N VAL A 143 -14.27 -14.07 8.46
CA VAL A 143 -13.26 -14.83 7.73
C VAL A 143 -12.68 -15.92 8.63
N ILE A 144 -12.55 -17.13 8.10
CA ILE A 144 -11.91 -18.26 8.76
C ILE A 144 -10.72 -18.67 7.90
N SER A 145 -9.54 -18.56 8.48
CA SER A 145 -8.26 -18.75 7.80
C SER A 145 -7.49 -19.92 8.38
N ALA A 146 -6.62 -20.54 7.59
CA ALA A 146 -5.67 -21.54 8.07
C ALA A 146 -4.62 -20.92 9.01
N ARG A 147 -4.39 -21.54 10.17
CA ARG A 147 -3.38 -21.12 11.15
C ARG A 147 -1.99 -21.64 10.76
N ALA A 148 -1.39 -21.02 9.76
CA ALA A 148 -0.06 -21.40 9.23
C ALA A 148 1.08 -21.27 10.26
N THR A 149 0.91 -20.35 11.23
CA THR A 149 1.88 -20.04 12.28
C THR A 149 1.14 -19.60 13.54
N SER A 150 1.78 -19.78 14.71
CA SER A 150 1.29 -19.31 16.01
C SER A 150 1.27 -17.78 16.16
N ASP A 151 1.93 -17.08 15.23
CA ASP A 151 2.00 -15.62 15.14
C ASP A 151 0.70 -14.97 14.66
N LEU A 152 -0.16 -15.73 13.97
CA LEU A 152 -1.47 -15.25 13.55
C LEU A 152 -2.42 -15.18 14.75
N LYS A 153 -3.01 -14.00 14.99
CA LYS A 153 -3.89 -13.72 16.13
C LYS A 153 -5.32 -13.47 15.65
N ASP A 154 -6.26 -14.16 16.29
CA ASP A 154 -7.69 -13.99 16.05
C ASP A 154 -8.14 -12.55 16.35
N SER A 155 -9.21 -12.14 15.69
CA SER A 155 -9.82 -10.82 15.79
C SER A 155 -11.36 -10.96 15.79
N ALA A 156 -12.08 -9.85 15.89
CA ALA A 156 -13.54 -9.86 15.86
C ALA A 156 -14.13 -10.29 14.51
N THR A 157 -13.37 -10.21 13.42
CA THR A 157 -13.86 -10.50 12.05
C THR A 157 -13.01 -11.54 11.30
N ASN A 158 -11.95 -12.05 11.92
CA ASN A 158 -11.10 -13.09 11.35
C ASN A 158 -10.57 -14.03 12.42
N VAL A 159 -10.69 -15.33 12.20
CA VAL A 159 -10.19 -16.38 13.11
C VAL A 159 -9.33 -17.38 12.36
N TYR A 160 -8.37 -17.99 13.06
CA TYR A 160 -7.42 -18.93 12.49
C TYR A 160 -7.61 -20.35 13.04
N VAL A 161 -7.61 -21.35 12.17
CA VAL A 161 -7.87 -22.76 12.52
C VAL A 161 -6.71 -23.69 12.16
N ALA A 162 -6.39 -24.58 13.09
CA ALA A 162 -5.51 -25.74 12.91
C ALA A 162 -6.04 -26.87 13.80
N ASP A 163 -5.70 -28.12 13.47
CA ASP A 163 -5.97 -29.25 14.35
C ASP A 163 -4.82 -29.50 15.35
N ALA A 164 -5.01 -30.49 16.24
CA ALA A 164 -4.02 -30.86 17.25
C ALA A 164 -2.71 -31.44 16.67
N SER A 165 -2.67 -31.78 15.38
CA SER A 165 -1.49 -32.27 14.66
C SER A 165 -0.88 -31.19 13.75
N ASN A 166 -1.20 -29.92 13.98
CA ASN A 166 -0.79 -28.76 13.18
C ASN A 166 -1.22 -28.84 11.71
N ARG A 167 -2.20 -29.67 11.36
CA ARG A 167 -2.78 -29.60 10.02
C ARG A 167 -3.69 -28.38 9.93
N VAL A 168 -3.75 -27.78 8.76
CA VAL A 168 -4.56 -26.61 8.46
C VAL A 168 -5.43 -26.86 7.23
N PRO A 169 -6.58 -26.17 7.08
CA PRO A 169 -7.37 -26.20 5.86
C PRO A 169 -6.52 -25.86 4.64
N TYR A 170 -6.69 -26.62 3.57
CA TYR A 170 -5.94 -26.41 2.33
C TYR A 170 -6.76 -26.88 1.13
N TRP A 171 -6.61 -26.19 0.00
CA TRP A 171 -7.05 -26.64 -1.33
C TRP A 171 -6.22 -25.92 -2.39
N GLN A 172 -6.36 -26.34 -3.65
CA GLN A 172 -5.82 -25.61 -4.81
C GLN A 172 -6.96 -25.16 -5.71
N GLY A 173 -6.75 -24.13 -6.53
CA GLY A 173 -7.77 -23.65 -7.47
C GLY A 173 -8.35 -24.74 -8.39
N SER A 174 -7.54 -25.75 -8.73
CA SER A 174 -7.93 -26.90 -9.55
C SER A 174 -8.81 -27.92 -8.85
N THR A 175 -8.82 -28.00 -7.51
CA THR A 175 -9.57 -29.00 -6.76
C THR A 175 -9.70 -28.67 -5.27
N GLY A 176 -10.91 -28.82 -4.73
CA GLY A 176 -11.16 -28.71 -3.29
C GLY A 176 -12.64 -28.73 -2.93
N PHE A 177 -12.90 -28.68 -1.63
CA PHE A 177 -14.23 -28.46 -1.08
C PHE A 177 -14.13 -27.78 0.29
N VAL A 178 -15.21 -27.11 0.67
CA VAL A 178 -15.42 -26.52 1.99
C VAL A 178 -16.80 -26.93 2.48
N GLU A 179 -16.87 -27.52 3.66
CA GLU A 179 -18.11 -27.89 4.31
C GLU A 179 -18.21 -27.27 5.70
N LEU A 180 -19.32 -26.59 5.96
CA LEU A 180 -19.68 -26.15 7.29
C LEU A 180 -20.59 -27.20 7.94
N LEU A 181 -20.24 -27.66 9.13
CA LEU A 181 -20.97 -28.64 9.91
C LEU A 181 -21.49 -28.02 11.21
N SER A 182 -22.65 -28.47 11.70
CA SER A 182 -23.13 -28.24 13.05
C SER A 182 -23.89 -29.47 13.55
N GLY A 183 -23.61 -29.93 14.77
CA GLY A 183 -24.22 -31.15 15.31
C GLY A 183 -24.02 -32.41 14.44
N GLY A 184 -22.93 -32.47 13.67
CA GLY A 184 -22.65 -33.57 12.74
C GLY A 184 -23.47 -33.55 11.44
N GLN A 185 -24.19 -32.46 11.15
CA GLN A 185 -24.95 -32.26 9.92
C GLN A 185 -24.35 -31.12 9.09
N THR A 186 -24.43 -31.22 7.78
CA THR A 186 -24.05 -30.16 6.84
C THR A 186 -25.00 -28.97 6.99
N VAL A 187 -24.41 -27.82 7.30
CA VAL A 187 -25.06 -26.50 7.28
C VAL A 187 -24.96 -25.93 5.88
N ASP A 188 -23.77 -25.96 5.28
CA ASP A 188 -23.51 -25.50 3.92
C ASP A 188 -22.30 -26.24 3.33
N PHE A 189 -22.25 -26.32 2.00
CA PHE A 189 -21.24 -27.08 1.28
C PHE A 189 -20.95 -26.45 -0.08
N ILE A 190 -19.68 -26.45 -0.46
CA ILE A 190 -19.21 -26.15 -1.81
C ILE A 190 -18.10 -27.13 -2.18
N ARG A 191 -18.12 -27.59 -3.43
CA ARG A 191 -16.97 -28.27 -4.06
C ARG A 191 -16.67 -27.62 -5.41
N PHE A 192 -15.41 -27.66 -5.81
CA PHE A 192 -14.93 -26.98 -7.01
C PHE A 192 -13.83 -27.77 -7.72
N GLY A 193 -13.67 -27.44 -9.01
CA GLY A 193 -12.70 -28.08 -9.88
C GLY A 193 -12.96 -29.58 -10.04
N SER A 194 -11.90 -30.39 -9.94
CA SER A 194 -11.99 -31.85 -10.10
C SER A 194 -12.49 -32.60 -8.86
N SER A 195 -12.80 -31.91 -7.76
CA SER A 195 -13.25 -32.52 -6.51
C SER A 195 -14.55 -33.31 -6.70
N THR A 196 -14.56 -34.55 -6.21
CA THR A 196 -15.72 -35.44 -6.17
C THR A 196 -16.33 -35.57 -4.77
N ALA A 197 -15.83 -34.80 -3.80
CA ALA A 197 -16.28 -34.86 -2.42
C ALA A 197 -17.80 -34.68 -2.30
N THR A 198 -18.41 -35.40 -1.36
CA THR A 198 -19.83 -35.30 -1.03
C THR A 198 -20.02 -34.66 0.34
N PRO A 199 -21.12 -33.91 0.57
CA PRO A 199 -21.46 -33.43 1.90
C PRO A 199 -21.77 -34.59 2.85
N THR A 200 -21.62 -34.34 4.14
CA THR A 200 -21.89 -35.29 5.23
C THR A 200 -23.38 -35.64 5.30
N THR A 201 -24.25 -34.65 5.13
CA THR A 201 -25.71 -34.84 5.03
C THR A 201 -26.11 -35.00 3.56
N THR A 202 -26.65 -36.16 3.22
CA THR A 202 -27.13 -36.48 1.86
C THR A 202 -28.12 -35.43 1.35
N GLY A 203 -27.96 -35.01 0.09
CA GLY A 203 -28.83 -34.02 -0.55
C GLY A 203 -28.45 -32.56 -0.32
N ASN A 204 -27.39 -32.27 0.46
CA ASN A 204 -26.87 -30.91 0.64
C ASN A 204 -25.92 -30.43 -0.47
N TRP A 205 -25.87 -31.15 -1.60
CA TRP A 205 -25.29 -30.69 -2.86
C TRP A 205 -25.93 -31.44 -4.03
N THR A 206 -26.17 -30.76 -5.14
CA THR A 206 -26.68 -31.35 -6.38
C THR A 206 -25.88 -30.87 -7.59
N GLY A 207 -25.74 -31.76 -8.57
CA GLY A 207 -25.07 -31.43 -9.83
C GLY A 207 -23.53 -31.39 -9.75
N PRO A 208 -22.89 -30.78 -10.76
CA PRO A 208 -21.43 -30.76 -10.88
C PRO A 208 -20.77 -29.88 -9.80
N SER A 209 -19.44 -29.94 -9.75
CA SER A 209 -18.62 -29.01 -8.98
C SER A 209 -18.65 -27.61 -9.63
N VAL A 210 -18.42 -26.57 -8.83
CA VAL A 210 -18.14 -25.23 -9.36
C VAL A 210 -16.89 -25.31 -10.24
N VAL A 211 -16.81 -24.48 -11.28
CA VAL A 211 -15.64 -24.42 -12.17
C VAL A 211 -14.36 -24.19 -11.35
N ALA A 212 -13.26 -24.80 -11.79
CA ALA A 212 -11.94 -24.60 -11.17
C ALA A 212 -11.58 -23.10 -11.17
N MET A 213 -11.00 -22.62 -10.08
CA MET A 213 -10.42 -21.27 -10.03
C MET A 213 -9.18 -21.21 -10.92
N ASP A 214 -8.81 -19.99 -11.34
CA ASP A 214 -7.62 -19.79 -12.16
C ASP A 214 -6.36 -20.26 -11.40
N THR A 215 -5.52 -21.04 -12.07
CA THR A 215 -4.36 -21.72 -11.46
C THR A 215 -3.06 -21.17 -12.01
N ASN A 216 -2.95 -19.85 -12.16
CA ASN A 216 -1.68 -19.20 -12.50
C ASN A 216 -1.18 -18.33 -11.33
N ALA A 217 0.11 -17.99 -11.35
CA ALA A 217 0.72 -17.21 -10.28
C ALA A 217 0.18 -15.76 -10.16
N THR A 218 -0.50 -15.26 -11.20
CA THR A 218 -1.19 -13.97 -11.22
C THR A 218 -2.66 -14.08 -10.77
N SER A 219 -3.14 -15.26 -10.40
CA SER A 219 -4.51 -15.53 -9.93
C SER A 219 -4.69 -15.28 -8.44
N TYR A 220 -3.72 -14.59 -7.82
CA TYR A 220 -3.76 -14.23 -6.41
C TYR A 220 -4.89 -13.21 -6.19
N ASN A 221 -5.65 -13.35 -5.09
CA ASN A 221 -6.85 -12.56 -4.79
C ASN A 221 -8.07 -12.83 -5.72
N ASN A 222 -8.09 -13.98 -6.40
CA ASN A 222 -9.31 -14.56 -6.99
C ASN A 222 -10.08 -15.37 -5.95
N ALA A 223 -11.41 -15.48 -6.12
CA ALA A 223 -12.25 -16.26 -5.23
C ALA A 223 -13.47 -16.86 -5.95
N LEU A 224 -14.08 -17.86 -5.33
CA LEU A 224 -15.45 -18.28 -5.62
C LEU A 224 -16.38 -17.60 -4.63
N VAL A 225 -17.39 -16.91 -5.13
CA VAL A 225 -18.31 -16.11 -4.30
C VAL A 225 -19.77 -16.43 -4.61
N ARG A 226 -20.62 -16.32 -3.58
CA ARG A 226 -22.05 -16.07 -3.74
C ARG A 226 -22.26 -14.56 -3.87
N PRO A 227 -22.70 -14.04 -5.03
CA PRO A 227 -22.84 -12.59 -5.23
C PRO A 227 -23.89 -11.98 -4.31
N ALA A 228 -23.56 -10.86 -3.65
CA ALA A 228 -24.47 -10.20 -2.71
C ALA A 228 -25.78 -9.75 -3.38
N GLY A 229 -25.70 -9.17 -4.58
CA GLY A 229 -26.86 -8.69 -5.35
C GLY A 229 -27.75 -9.79 -5.93
N ASN A 230 -27.34 -11.05 -5.86
CA ASN A 230 -28.09 -12.20 -6.38
C ASN A 230 -27.79 -13.45 -5.54
N PHE A 231 -27.89 -13.30 -4.21
CA PHE A 231 -27.59 -14.38 -3.29
C PHE A 231 -28.57 -15.54 -3.47
N ARG A 232 -28.04 -16.77 -3.61
CA ARG A 232 -28.83 -17.99 -3.82
C ARG A 232 -28.28 -19.14 -2.98
N GLN A 233 -29.16 -20.07 -2.64
CA GLN A 233 -28.82 -21.33 -1.99
C GLN A 233 -29.59 -22.49 -2.62
N THR A 234 -29.31 -22.76 -3.90
CA THR A 234 -29.82 -23.93 -4.61
C THR A 234 -29.02 -25.20 -4.28
N ARG A 235 -27.92 -25.08 -3.53
CA ARG A 235 -26.99 -26.16 -3.17
C ARG A 235 -26.37 -26.79 -4.42
N SER A 236 -25.94 -25.94 -5.34
CA SER A 236 -25.35 -26.37 -6.60
C SER A 236 -24.34 -25.34 -7.10
N ALA A 237 -23.64 -25.69 -8.18
CA ALA A 237 -22.68 -24.79 -8.82
C ALA A 237 -23.30 -23.46 -9.28
N SER A 238 -24.61 -23.37 -9.51
CA SER A 238 -25.26 -22.13 -9.98
C SER A 238 -25.37 -21.03 -8.94
N ASP A 239 -25.06 -21.31 -7.67
CA ASP A 239 -25.02 -20.30 -6.61
C ASP A 239 -23.74 -19.45 -6.66
N TRP A 240 -22.73 -19.90 -7.41
CA TRP A 240 -21.36 -19.40 -7.32
C TRP A 240 -20.89 -18.79 -8.64
N ILE A 241 -20.07 -17.76 -8.53
CA ILE A 241 -19.26 -17.23 -9.64
C ILE A 241 -17.81 -17.13 -9.22
N GLN A 242 -16.91 -17.11 -10.20
CA GLN A 242 -15.51 -16.77 -9.96
C GLN A 242 -15.30 -15.26 -10.15
N VAL A 243 -14.65 -14.62 -9.19
CA VAL A 243 -14.26 -13.21 -9.24
C VAL A 243 -12.75 -13.06 -9.23
N ASN A 244 -12.26 -11.98 -9.84
CA ASN A 244 -10.85 -11.62 -9.89
C ASN A 244 -10.43 -10.62 -8.78
N PHE A 245 -11.35 -10.32 -7.87
CA PHE A 245 -11.15 -9.52 -6.66
C PHE A 245 -11.98 -10.13 -5.53
N ALA A 246 -11.31 -10.69 -4.53
CA ALA A 246 -11.97 -11.17 -3.32
C ALA A 246 -12.45 -9.98 -2.47
N THR A 247 -13.48 -10.18 -1.66
CA THR A 247 -14.11 -9.14 -0.82
C THR A 247 -14.25 -9.58 0.64
N PRO A 248 -13.13 -9.93 1.32
CA PRO A 248 -13.16 -10.53 2.64
C PRO A 248 -13.75 -9.59 3.70
N GLY A 249 -14.59 -10.13 4.57
CA GLY A 249 -15.24 -9.45 5.69
C GLY A 249 -16.47 -8.64 5.34
N GLY A 250 -17.06 -8.82 4.15
CA GLY A 250 -18.18 -8.01 3.70
C GLY A 250 -18.96 -8.63 2.54
N PRO A 251 -19.97 -7.92 2.01
CA PRO A 251 -20.75 -8.42 0.88
C PRO A 251 -19.88 -8.59 -0.38
N ASN A 252 -20.08 -9.70 -1.08
CA ASN A 252 -19.49 -9.96 -2.41
C ASN A 252 -20.17 -9.08 -3.49
N ASP A 253 -19.76 -7.82 -3.54
CA ASP A 253 -20.34 -6.76 -4.35
C ASP A 253 -19.51 -6.36 -5.57
N VAL A 254 -18.32 -6.94 -5.73
CA VAL A 254 -17.48 -6.75 -6.92
C VAL A 254 -17.87 -7.78 -8.01
N PRO A 255 -18.28 -7.33 -9.22
CA PRO A 255 -18.61 -8.24 -10.32
C PRO A 255 -17.42 -9.06 -10.83
N ALA A 256 -17.69 -10.19 -11.48
CA ALA A 256 -16.67 -10.98 -12.16
C ALA A 256 -16.08 -10.25 -13.38
N GLY A 257 -14.77 -10.42 -13.61
CA GLY A 257 -14.09 -9.94 -14.81
C GLY A 257 -13.90 -8.42 -14.86
N VAL A 258 -13.96 -7.74 -13.72
CA VAL A 258 -13.75 -6.29 -13.64
C VAL A 258 -12.29 -5.93 -13.91
N VAL A 259 -12.07 -4.72 -14.43
CA VAL A 259 -10.74 -4.21 -14.79
C VAL A 259 -10.23 -3.32 -13.66
N ASP A 260 -8.92 -3.35 -13.44
CA ASP A 260 -8.16 -2.32 -12.72
C ASP A 260 -7.36 -1.58 -13.80
N SER A 261 -7.84 -0.40 -14.22
CA SER A 261 -7.36 0.27 -15.42
C SER A 261 -6.07 1.09 -15.21
N ASP A 262 -5.73 1.36 -13.95
CA ASP A 262 -4.57 2.16 -13.52
C ASP A 262 -3.54 1.34 -12.72
N ASN A 263 -3.80 0.04 -12.53
CA ASN A 263 -2.93 -0.97 -11.93
C ASN A 263 -2.55 -0.67 -10.47
N ASP A 264 -3.45 -0.06 -9.69
CA ASP A 264 -3.22 0.22 -8.27
C ASP A 264 -3.75 -0.87 -7.32
N GLY A 265 -4.42 -1.88 -7.86
CA GLY A 265 -4.97 -3.01 -7.12
C GLY A 265 -6.41 -2.85 -6.67
N ILE A 266 -7.11 -1.79 -7.11
CA ILE A 266 -8.51 -1.52 -6.80
C ILE A 266 -9.34 -1.65 -8.08
N PRO A 267 -10.45 -2.42 -8.06
CA PRO A 267 -11.24 -2.61 -9.27
C PRO A 267 -11.98 -1.32 -9.66
N ASP A 268 -12.01 -1.00 -10.96
CA ASP A 268 -12.73 0.16 -11.51
C ASP A 268 -14.19 0.24 -11.03
N SER A 269 -14.84 -0.92 -10.83
CA SER A 269 -16.22 -1.02 -10.35
C SER A 269 -16.41 -0.47 -8.93
N ALA A 270 -15.37 -0.42 -8.11
CA ALA A 270 -15.39 0.19 -6.77
C ALA A 270 -14.99 1.68 -6.80
N LYS A 271 -14.48 2.18 -7.94
CA LYS A 271 -14.04 3.58 -8.12
C LYS A 271 -15.08 4.48 -8.80
N VAL A 272 -16.35 4.11 -8.73
CA VAL A 272 -17.47 4.87 -9.33
C VAL A 272 -18.55 5.15 -8.29
N ALA A 273 -19.34 6.20 -8.49
CA ALA A 273 -20.44 6.53 -7.60
C ALA A 273 -21.44 5.37 -7.48
N GLY A 274 -21.73 4.95 -6.25
CA GLY A 274 -22.59 3.81 -5.94
C GLY A 274 -21.92 2.43 -6.07
N GLY A 275 -20.65 2.38 -6.52
CA GLY A 275 -19.83 1.18 -6.45
C GLY A 275 -19.24 0.98 -5.06
N THR A 276 -19.03 -0.27 -4.67
CA THR A 276 -18.47 -0.64 -3.36
C THR A 276 -17.47 -1.78 -3.49
N TYR A 277 -16.61 -1.91 -2.48
CA TYR A 277 -15.70 -3.04 -2.29
C TYR A 277 -15.91 -3.61 -0.88
N ALA A 278 -16.47 -4.82 -0.77
CA ALA A 278 -16.85 -5.39 0.53
C ALA A 278 -17.75 -4.45 1.35
N GLY A 279 -18.63 -3.70 0.67
CA GLY A 279 -19.50 -2.68 1.25
C GLY A 279 -18.83 -1.35 1.58
N MET A 280 -17.53 -1.17 1.30
CA MET A 280 -16.83 0.11 1.47
C MET A 280 -17.02 1.00 0.23
N ASP A 281 -17.43 2.25 0.43
CA ASP A 281 -17.55 3.25 -0.62
C ASP A 281 -16.19 3.94 -0.86
N LEU A 282 -15.32 3.28 -1.63
CA LEU A 282 -14.00 3.81 -1.96
C LEU A 282 -14.07 5.08 -2.81
N TYR A 283 -15.15 5.26 -3.58
CA TYR A 283 -15.38 6.48 -4.35
C TYR A 283 -15.61 7.69 -3.44
N ALA A 284 -16.41 7.55 -2.38
CA ALA A 284 -16.57 8.57 -1.35
C ALA A 284 -15.28 8.82 -0.57
N MET A 285 -14.43 7.80 -0.43
CA MET A 285 -13.09 7.94 0.16
C MET A 285 -12.07 8.61 -0.76
N GLY A 286 -12.39 8.82 -2.04
CA GLY A 286 -11.57 9.59 -2.99
C GLY A 286 -11.10 8.83 -4.23
N ALA A 287 -11.31 7.51 -4.31
CA ALA A 287 -10.83 6.71 -5.45
C ALA A 287 -11.49 7.11 -6.78
N ARG A 288 -10.74 7.11 -7.87
CA ARG A 288 -11.26 7.46 -9.21
C ARG A 288 -10.73 6.51 -10.27
N LYS A 289 -11.60 6.08 -11.18
CA LYS A 289 -11.19 5.28 -12.35
C LYS A 289 -10.11 5.99 -13.16
N GLY A 290 -9.02 5.29 -13.48
CA GLY A 290 -7.91 5.80 -14.28
C GLY A 290 -6.92 6.65 -13.47
N GLN A 291 -7.10 6.73 -12.16
CA GLN A 291 -6.21 7.40 -11.21
C GLN A 291 -5.61 6.35 -10.28
N ARG A 292 -4.28 6.34 -10.18
CA ARG A 292 -3.60 5.51 -9.20
C ARG A 292 -3.90 6.04 -7.81
N ASP A 293 -4.57 5.25 -7.01
CA ASP A 293 -5.00 5.53 -5.64
C ASP A 293 -4.25 4.62 -4.67
N MET A 294 -3.78 5.18 -3.56
CA MET A 294 -3.15 4.43 -2.48
C MET A 294 -3.78 4.82 -1.14
N PHE A 295 -4.40 3.85 -0.48
CA PHE A 295 -5.03 4.04 0.81
C PHE A 295 -4.10 3.64 1.95
N ILE A 296 -4.04 4.46 3.00
CA ILE A 296 -3.19 4.23 4.17
C ILE A 296 -4.02 4.39 5.44
N HIS A 297 -4.21 3.29 6.17
CA HIS A 297 -4.80 3.27 7.51
C HIS A 297 -3.76 3.75 8.51
N VAL A 298 -4.05 4.82 9.26
CA VAL A 298 -3.11 5.42 10.22
C VAL A 298 -3.62 5.18 11.64
N ASP A 299 -2.97 4.25 12.34
CA ASP A 299 -3.10 4.12 13.78
C ASP A 299 -2.00 4.92 14.49
N TYR A 300 -2.29 5.39 15.70
CA TYR A 300 -1.31 6.14 16.49
C TYR A 300 -1.49 5.91 17.99
N MET A 301 -0.39 5.94 18.73
CA MET A 301 -0.42 5.74 20.19
C MET A 301 -0.97 6.97 20.91
N ASP A 302 -1.75 6.73 21.98
CA ASP A 302 -2.28 7.78 22.86
C ASP A 302 -1.14 8.48 23.61
N SER A 303 -0.73 9.64 23.12
CA SER A 303 0.38 10.41 23.68
C SER A 303 0.21 11.90 23.39
N THR A 304 0.90 12.73 24.18
CA THR A 304 1.03 14.17 23.94
C THR A 304 2.37 14.53 23.29
N ASP A 305 3.23 13.54 23.04
CA ASP A 305 4.50 13.75 22.32
C ASP A 305 4.22 14.10 20.85
N GLY A 306 4.83 15.19 20.38
CA GLY A 306 4.68 15.68 19.00
C GLY A 306 5.19 14.70 17.95
N GLY A 307 6.07 13.76 18.29
CA GLY A 307 6.52 12.70 17.38
C GLY A 307 5.53 11.56 17.19
N ILE A 308 4.51 11.44 18.04
CA ILE A 308 3.62 10.26 18.08
C ILE A 308 2.23 10.58 17.52
N THR A 309 1.67 11.75 17.83
CA THR A 309 0.37 12.12 17.28
C THR A 309 0.51 12.58 15.82
N PRO A 310 -0.27 12.03 14.87
CA PRO A 310 -0.21 12.45 13.47
C PRO A 310 -0.44 13.95 13.32
N ASN A 311 0.34 14.59 12.46
CA ASN A 311 0.13 15.97 12.06
C ASN A 311 -0.48 16.04 10.65
N ALA A 312 -1.59 16.77 10.49
CA ALA A 312 -2.30 16.87 9.22
C ALA A 312 -1.45 17.49 8.09
N ASP A 313 -0.59 18.46 8.40
CA ASP A 313 0.30 19.07 7.40
C ASP A 313 1.38 18.08 6.96
N ALA A 314 1.85 17.20 7.86
CA ALA A 314 2.82 16.17 7.52
C ALA A 314 2.24 15.15 6.52
N LEU A 315 1.02 14.65 6.80
CA LEU A 315 0.30 13.78 5.87
C LEU A 315 0.05 14.48 4.52
N THR A 316 -0.39 15.74 4.56
CA THR A 316 -0.65 16.55 3.36
C THR A 316 0.60 16.75 2.50
N LYS A 317 1.78 16.93 3.11
CA LYS A 317 3.05 17.01 2.35
C LYS A 317 3.34 15.74 1.56
N VAL A 318 3.09 14.57 2.15
CA VAL A 318 3.25 13.29 1.44
C VAL A 318 2.23 13.17 0.31
N VAL A 319 0.96 13.51 0.55
CA VAL A 319 -0.08 13.55 -0.51
C VAL A 319 0.35 14.44 -1.67
N GLN A 320 0.88 15.63 -1.39
CA GLN A 320 1.33 16.59 -2.41
C GLN A 320 2.54 16.10 -3.19
N ALA A 321 3.46 15.37 -2.57
CA ALA A 321 4.61 14.78 -3.27
C ALA A 321 4.15 13.77 -4.32
N PHE A 322 3.30 12.81 -3.93
CA PHE A 322 2.75 11.80 -4.85
C PHE A 322 1.82 12.38 -5.92
N ALA A 323 1.05 13.43 -5.59
CA ALA A 323 0.14 14.07 -6.54
C ALA A 323 0.86 14.63 -7.79
N LYS A 324 2.11 15.09 -7.64
CA LYS A 324 2.95 15.54 -8.78
C LYS A 324 3.26 14.41 -9.77
N HIS A 325 3.15 13.16 -9.33
CA HIS A 325 3.39 11.95 -10.11
C HIS A 325 2.07 11.22 -10.49
N ASN A 326 0.95 11.93 -10.44
CA ASN A 326 -0.39 11.40 -10.76
C ASN A 326 -0.74 10.16 -9.92
N ILE A 327 -0.41 10.19 -8.64
CA ILE A 327 -0.80 9.19 -7.65
C ILE A 327 -1.52 9.94 -6.52
N ALA A 328 -2.76 9.56 -6.22
CA ALA A 328 -3.45 10.04 -5.04
C ALA A 328 -3.17 9.14 -3.85
N VAL A 329 -2.78 9.76 -2.74
CA VAL A 329 -2.62 9.08 -1.45
C VAL A 329 -3.76 9.52 -0.55
N HIS A 330 -4.46 8.57 0.04
CA HIS A 330 -5.60 8.79 0.93
C HIS A 330 -5.26 8.23 2.31
N PHE A 331 -4.92 9.12 3.25
CA PHE A 331 -4.69 8.74 4.64
C PHE A 331 -6.01 8.68 5.42
N ASP A 332 -6.08 7.74 6.38
CA ASP A 332 -7.17 7.64 7.34
C ASP A 332 -6.64 7.60 8.77
N ALA A 333 -6.60 8.76 9.42
CA ALA A 333 -6.30 8.92 10.85
C ALA A 333 -7.56 8.85 11.73
N GLY A 334 -8.68 8.35 11.19
CA GLY A 334 -9.96 8.30 11.87
C GLY A 334 -10.46 9.70 12.23
N ASN A 335 -11.13 9.82 13.36
CA ASN A 335 -11.76 11.06 13.80
C ASN A 335 -10.80 12.12 14.40
N LEU A 336 -9.48 11.98 14.20
CA LEU A 336 -8.47 12.88 14.77
C LEU A 336 -8.60 14.33 14.26
N PHE A 337 -8.85 14.52 12.96
CA PHE A 337 -8.89 15.86 12.33
C PHE A 337 -10.30 16.30 11.90
N ALA A 338 -11.25 15.37 11.79
CA ALA A 338 -12.63 15.62 11.41
C ALA A 338 -13.54 14.56 12.04
N SER A 339 -14.75 14.90 12.47
CA SER A 339 -15.69 13.93 13.07
C SER A 339 -16.50 13.12 12.06
N GLY A 340 -16.43 13.45 10.77
CA GLY A 340 -17.11 12.76 9.68
C GLY A 340 -16.15 12.46 8.54
N ILE A 341 -16.58 11.61 7.61
CA ILE A 341 -15.79 11.25 6.42
C ILE A 341 -15.41 12.53 5.68
N SER A 342 -14.10 12.75 5.55
CA SER A 342 -13.49 13.91 4.91
C SER A 342 -12.10 13.50 4.41
N PRO A 343 -11.99 12.98 3.17
CA PRO A 343 -10.69 12.60 2.60
C PRO A 343 -9.68 13.75 2.59
N ALA A 344 -10.15 14.98 2.38
CA ALA A 344 -9.31 16.18 2.42
C ALA A 344 -8.71 16.49 3.81
N GLN A 345 -9.29 15.92 4.88
CA GLN A 345 -8.81 16.04 6.25
C GLN A 345 -8.32 14.69 6.80
N HIS A 346 -7.93 13.77 5.93
CA HIS A 346 -7.35 12.47 6.31
C HIS A 346 -8.28 11.63 7.21
N ASN A 347 -9.60 11.67 6.98
CA ASN A 347 -10.58 10.81 7.64
C ASN A 347 -11.43 10.07 6.60
N LEU A 348 -11.31 8.75 6.56
CA LEU A 348 -12.07 7.85 5.68
C LEU A 348 -13.03 6.93 6.45
N ALA A 349 -13.01 6.95 7.78
CA ALA A 349 -13.80 6.08 8.65
C ALA A 349 -15.00 6.77 9.34
N GLY A 350 -15.08 8.11 9.30
CA GLY A 350 -16.11 8.86 10.02
C GLY A 350 -15.77 9.04 11.49
N ASP A 351 -16.75 8.89 12.39
CA ASP A 351 -16.55 9.04 13.84
C ASP A 351 -15.94 7.77 14.48
N VAL A 352 -14.79 7.34 13.97
CA VAL A 352 -14.05 6.17 14.44
C VAL A 352 -12.66 6.60 14.88
N SER A 353 -12.30 6.30 16.13
CA SER A 353 -10.97 6.63 16.65
C SER A 353 -9.91 5.62 16.21
N HIS A 354 -8.82 6.14 15.64
CA HIS A 354 -7.62 5.36 15.34
C HIS A 354 -6.53 5.47 16.41
N LYS A 355 -6.87 6.09 17.54
CA LYS A 355 -5.99 6.15 18.71
C LYS A 355 -5.90 4.78 19.38
N ARG A 356 -4.69 4.35 19.72
CA ARG A 356 -4.37 3.07 20.36
C ARG A 356 -3.73 3.28 21.72
N ALA A 357 -3.90 2.31 22.61
CA ALA A 357 -3.32 2.39 23.95
C ALA A 357 -1.80 2.53 23.88
N PHE A 358 -1.24 3.46 24.65
CA PHE A 358 0.20 3.75 24.63
C PHE A 358 1.04 2.50 24.92
N ALA A 359 2.06 2.29 24.09
CA ALA A 359 3.13 1.33 24.33
C ALA A 359 4.48 2.03 24.25
N ARG A 360 5.34 1.80 25.26
CA ARG A 360 6.68 2.39 25.31
C ARG A 360 7.55 1.96 24.13
N CYS A 361 7.39 0.71 23.68
CA CYS A 361 8.19 0.09 22.65
C CYS A 361 7.27 -0.70 21.71
N THR A 362 7.46 -0.55 20.41
CA THR A 362 6.80 -1.36 19.38
C THR A 362 7.83 -1.75 18.32
N LEU A 363 7.76 -2.98 17.83
CA LEU A 363 8.62 -3.52 16.79
C LEU A 363 7.78 -4.04 15.63
N LEU A 364 8.29 -3.88 14.40
CA LEU A 364 7.70 -4.48 13.20
C LEU A 364 8.20 -5.91 13.01
N VAL A 365 7.88 -6.78 13.96
CA VAL A 365 8.29 -8.19 13.94
C VAL A 365 7.12 -9.10 14.33
N PRO A 366 7.09 -10.37 13.87
CA PRO A 366 6.07 -11.33 14.28
C PRO A 366 5.98 -11.43 15.82
N PRO A 367 4.79 -11.69 16.40
CA PRO A 367 4.60 -11.75 17.85
C PRO A 367 5.56 -12.67 18.61
N SER A 368 6.00 -13.78 18.01
CA SER A 368 6.96 -14.73 18.58
C SER A 368 8.38 -14.20 18.69
N GLN A 369 8.70 -13.14 17.93
CA GLN A 369 10.04 -12.51 17.87
C GLN A 369 10.11 -11.20 18.66
N VAL A 370 9.02 -10.79 19.29
CA VAL A 370 9.00 -9.53 20.05
C VAL A 370 9.91 -9.64 21.27
N THR A 371 10.75 -8.62 21.46
CA THR A 371 11.59 -8.53 22.67
C THR A 371 10.72 -8.17 23.88
N ALA A 372 11.06 -8.70 25.06
CA ALA A 372 10.33 -8.42 26.29
C ALA A 372 10.21 -6.91 26.56
N GLY A 373 8.98 -6.45 26.86
CA GLY A 373 8.68 -5.03 27.08
C GLY A 373 8.30 -4.24 25.82
N CYS A 374 8.31 -4.88 24.64
CA CYS A 374 7.85 -4.33 23.38
C CYS A 374 6.56 -5.01 22.90
N ASN A 375 5.79 -4.31 22.06
CA ASN A 375 4.64 -4.85 21.34
C ASN A 375 5.00 -5.14 19.87
N SER A 376 4.24 -6.02 19.22
CA SER A 376 4.31 -6.23 17.77
C SER A 376 3.30 -5.33 17.07
N ALA A 377 3.73 -4.59 16.04
CA ALA A 377 2.82 -3.80 15.21
C ALA A 377 1.78 -4.66 14.48
N TYR A 378 2.15 -5.88 14.06
CA TYR A 378 1.22 -6.82 13.44
C TYR A 378 0.08 -7.23 14.40
N SER A 379 0.36 -7.37 15.71
CA SER A 379 -0.69 -7.61 16.70
C SER A 379 -1.65 -6.44 16.83
N ILE A 380 -1.13 -5.21 16.77
CA ILE A 380 -1.95 -3.99 16.84
C ILE A 380 -2.83 -3.89 15.59
N LYS A 381 -2.27 -4.07 14.38
CA LYS A 381 -3.03 -4.14 13.13
C LYS A 381 -4.12 -5.21 13.17
N SER A 382 -3.78 -6.44 13.57
CA SER A 382 -4.75 -7.54 13.59
C SER A 382 -5.93 -7.28 14.53
N ALA A 383 -5.70 -6.59 15.65
CA ALA A 383 -6.74 -6.28 16.61
C ALA A 383 -7.62 -5.08 16.22
N ASN A 384 -7.14 -4.16 15.38
CA ASN A 384 -7.77 -2.85 15.18
C ASN A 384 -8.11 -2.49 13.73
N MET A 385 -7.48 -3.14 12.74
CA MET A 385 -7.74 -2.87 11.33
C MET A 385 -8.85 -3.79 10.81
N ASP A 386 -9.92 -3.19 10.29
CA ASP A 386 -10.99 -3.91 9.61
C ASP A 386 -10.41 -4.80 8.50
N ILE A 387 -10.77 -6.08 8.51
CA ILE A 387 -10.29 -7.05 7.52
C ILE A 387 -10.60 -6.65 6.09
N ARG A 388 -11.71 -5.93 5.85
CA ARG A 388 -12.10 -5.43 4.53
C ARG A 388 -11.06 -4.48 3.94
N ARG A 389 -10.28 -3.82 4.79
CA ARG A 389 -9.23 -2.89 4.39
C ARG A 389 -7.93 -3.59 4.00
N LYS A 390 -7.64 -4.78 4.53
CA LYS A 390 -6.36 -5.48 4.31
C LYS A 390 -5.99 -5.71 2.84
N PRO A 391 -6.92 -5.97 1.90
CA PRO A 391 -6.59 -6.09 0.48
C PRO A 391 -6.20 -4.77 -0.21
N ILE A 392 -6.53 -3.61 0.36
CA ILE A 392 -6.40 -2.30 -0.32
C ILE A 392 -5.49 -1.34 0.46
N PHE A 393 -5.67 -1.23 1.77
CA PHE A 393 -5.02 -0.26 2.62
C PHE A 393 -3.66 -0.74 3.10
N ARG A 394 -2.63 0.09 2.92
CA ARG A 394 -1.39 -0.02 3.69
C ARG A 394 -1.67 0.40 5.14
N TYR A 395 -0.85 -0.05 6.08
CA TYR A 395 -1.00 0.26 7.49
C TYR A 395 0.24 0.99 8.01
N LEU A 396 0.00 2.19 8.52
CA LEU A 396 0.97 3.04 9.18
C LEU A 396 0.65 3.09 10.67
N LEU A 397 1.64 2.80 11.51
CA LEU A 397 1.56 3.03 12.95
C LEU A 397 2.54 4.11 13.39
N LEU A 398 2.04 5.21 13.97
CA LEU A 398 2.87 6.15 14.72
C LEU A 398 3.00 5.65 16.17
N ALA A 399 4.19 5.16 16.51
CA ALA A 399 4.52 4.59 17.82
C ALA A 399 5.60 5.41 18.54
N ASN A 400 5.85 5.07 19.81
CA ASN A 400 6.81 5.81 20.63
C ASN A 400 8.28 5.52 20.24
N SER A 401 8.70 4.26 20.28
CA SER A 401 10.11 3.87 20.13
C SER A 401 10.21 2.40 19.74
N GLN A 402 11.35 2.02 19.17
CA GLN A 402 11.75 0.63 18.91
C GLN A 402 12.65 0.07 20.04
N GLN A 403 12.97 0.86 21.07
CA GLN A 403 13.75 0.41 22.22
C GLN A 403 12.86 0.08 23.42
N ALA A 404 13.13 -1.03 24.11
CA ALA A 404 12.40 -1.44 25.31
C ALA A 404 12.43 -0.41 26.45
N SER A 405 13.46 0.46 26.49
CA SER A 405 13.56 1.58 27.42
C SER A 405 12.53 2.69 27.14
N GLY A 406 12.00 2.75 25.92
CA GLY A 406 11.18 3.84 25.41
C GLY A 406 11.98 5.06 24.97
N ASN A 407 13.32 5.05 25.07
CA ASN A 407 14.17 6.17 24.62
C ASN A 407 14.05 6.39 23.11
N ALA A 408 14.46 7.56 22.62
CA ALA A 408 14.52 7.83 21.18
C ALA A 408 15.29 6.72 20.44
N SER A 409 14.68 6.20 19.38
CA SER A 409 15.20 5.12 18.53
C SER A 409 15.33 5.59 17.08
N ALA A 410 15.58 4.67 16.15
CA ALA A 410 15.38 4.84 14.72
C ALA A 410 14.05 5.54 14.41
N SER A 411 14.02 6.31 13.32
CA SER A 411 12.88 7.18 13.00
C SER A 411 11.69 6.39 12.49
N GLY A 412 11.93 5.25 11.83
CA GLY A 412 10.90 4.28 11.50
C GLY A 412 11.44 2.89 11.18
N SER A 413 10.52 2.04 10.72
CA SER A 413 10.80 0.71 10.16
C SER A 413 9.65 0.31 9.24
N ALA A 414 9.97 -0.38 8.15
CA ALA A 414 8.98 -0.81 7.16
C ALA A 414 9.29 -2.20 6.61
N GLU A 415 8.23 -2.85 6.13
CA GLU A 415 8.37 -3.99 5.24
C GLU A 415 8.98 -3.56 3.88
N LEU A 416 9.90 -4.36 3.34
CA LEU A 416 10.32 -4.24 1.95
C LEU A 416 9.30 -4.90 1.04
N ILE A 417 8.70 -4.13 0.13
CA ILE A 417 7.65 -4.62 -0.77
C ILE A 417 6.55 -5.31 0.06
N GLY A 418 6.03 -4.60 1.04
CA GLY A 418 4.97 -5.09 1.92
C GLY A 418 3.82 -4.11 1.94
N ASP A 419 3.10 -4.03 3.06
CA ASP A 419 2.11 -3.00 3.31
C ASP A 419 2.08 -2.42 4.73
N ASP A 420 2.98 -2.90 5.59
CA ASP A 420 3.13 -2.44 6.96
C ASP A 420 4.37 -1.59 7.16
N PHE A 421 4.20 -0.45 7.83
CA PHE A 421 5.30 0.43 8.23
C PHE A 421 5.00 1.23 9.50
N MET A 422 6.06 1.71 10.14
CA MET A 422 6.03 2.39 11.43
C MET A 422 6.84 3.67 11.40
N VAL A 423 6.35 4.66 12.15
CA VAL A 423 7.08 5.89 12.50
C VAL A 423 7.25 5.91 14.01
N THR A 424 8.48 6.05 14.49
CA THR A 424 8.88 5.97 15.90
C THR A 424 9.68 7.19 16.37
N LEU A 425 9.10 8.38 16.15
CA LEU A 425 9.70 9.67 16.53
C LEU A 425 9.42 10.07 18.00
N GLY A 426 8.86 9.19 18.82
CA GLY A 426 8.63 9.47 20.24
C GLY A 426 9.93 9.68 20.99
N ASN A 427 9.92 10.60 21.96
CA ASN A 427 11.10 11.04 22.71
C ASN A 427 12.24 11.66 21.85
N TRP A 428 12.00 11.97 20.58
CA TRP A 428 12.91 12.80 19.78
C TRP A 428 12.91 14.27 20.20
N ASN A 429 12.08 14.63 21.18
CA ASN A 429 11.87 16.00 21.68
C ASN A 429 11.21 16.96 20.68
N LEU A 430 10.49 16.43 19.68
CA LEU A 430 9.72 17.23 18.73
C LEU A 430 8.62 18.02 19.45
N LYS A 431 8.67 19.35 19.34
CA LYS A 431 7.68 20.25 19.91
C LYS A 431 6.44 20.30 19.02
N ALA A 432 5.28 20.03 19.60
CA ALA A 432 4.00 20.10 18.89
C ALA A 432 3.77 21.50 18.29
N GLY A 433 3.23 21.55 17.07
CA GLY A 433 2.93 22.79 16.34
C GLY A 433 4.14 23.46 15.68
N THR A 434 5.31 22.81 15.63
CA THR A 434 6.50 23.36 14.97
C THR A 434 6.72 22.80 13.57
N LEU A 435 7.44 23.55 12.73
CA LEU A 435 7.86 23.07 11.39
C LEU A 435 8.73 21.81 11.49
N ALA A 436 9.56 21.70 12.52
CA ALA A 436 10.35 20.49 12.79
C ALA A 436 9.45 19.26 12.93
N GLN A 437 8.39 19.34 13.75
CA GLN A 437 7.43 18.25 13.91
C GLN A 437 6.85 17.82 12.55
N VAL A 438 6.36 18.78 11.76
CA VAL A 438 5.75 18.54 10.46
C VAL A 438 6.74 17.89 9.49
N ASN A 439 7.95 18.45 9.39
CA ASN A 439 8.94 18.07 8.40
C ASN A 439 9.55 16.69 8.69
N TYR A 440 9.89 16.38 9.95
CA TYR A 440 10.40 15.04 10.30
C TYR A 440 9.31 13.98 10.13
N GLN A 441 8.08 14.23 10.58
CA GLN A 441 6.98 13.28 10.33
C GLN A 441 6.78 13.04 8.82
N ALA A 442 6.73 14.10 8.01
CA ALA A 442 6.50 13.96 6.58
C ALA A 442 7.63 13.19 5.87
N ALA A 443 8.89 13.51 6.22
CA ALA A 443 10.05 12.84 5.66
C ALA A 443 10.11 11.36 6.04
N THR A 444 9.92 11.02 7.32
CA THR A 444 9.92 9.63 7.77
C THR A 444 8.75 8.86 7.16
N ILE A 445 7.53 9.41 7.14
CA ILE A 445 6.38 8.74 6.52
C ILE A 445 6.67 8.42 5.05
N MET A 446 7.21 9.38 4.29
CA MET A 446 7.52 9.16 2.88
C MET A 446 8.68 8.17 2.68
N HIS A 447 9.68 8.19 3.56
CA HIS A 447 10.79 7.23 3.54
C HIS A 447 10.29 5.80 3.76
N GLU A 448 9.57 5.58 4.85
CA GLU A 448 9.07 4.25 5.23
C GLU A 448 8.04 3.72 4.23
N LEU A 449 7.18 4.60 3.70
CA LEU A 449 6.28 4.25 2.60
C LEU A 449 7.07 3.79 1.37
N GLY A 450 8.21 4.39 1.07
CA GLY A 450 9.08 4.03 -0.06
C GLY A 450 9.60 2.60 0.03
N HIS A 451 9.94 2.12 1.23
CA HIS A 451 10.28 0.70 1.44
C HIS A 451 9.14 -0.24 1.09
N THR A 452 7.90 0.10 1.47
CA THR A 452 6.73 -0.72 1.11
C THR A 452 6.45 -0.72 -0.40
N LEU A 453 6.98 0.26 -1.13
CA LEU A 453 6.91 0.41 -2.58
C LEU A 453 8.14 -0.19 -3.32
N GLY A 454 9.07 -0.80 -2.60
CA GLY A 454 10.23 -1.51 -3.15
C GLY A 454 11.53 -0.70 -3.23
N LEU A 455 11.56 0.52 -2.71
CA LEU A 455 12.77 1.32 -2.67
C LEU A 455 13.66 0.93 -1.48
N ARG A 456 14.98 1.01 -1.70
CA ARG A 456 16.01 0.88 -0.67
C ARG A 456 16.69 2.23 -0.45
N HIS A 457 17.60 2.29 0.52
CA HIS A 457 18.29 3.54 0.87
C HIS A 457 19.13 4.16 -0.28
N GLY A 458 19.48 3.37 -1.30
CA GLY A 458 20.15 3.80 -2.52
C GLY A 458 19.29 3.72 -3.79
N GLY A 459 17.99 3.48 -3.64
CA GLY A 459 17.03 3.25 -4.73
C GLY A 459 16.82 1.77 -4.97
N ASP A 460 17.70 1.18 -5.78
CA ASP A 460 17.75 -0.25 -6.08
C ASP A 460 18.72 -1.05 -5.19
N GLU A 461 19.48 -0.35 -4.34
CA GLU A 461 20.53 -0.93 -3.50
C GLU A 461 20.51 -0.38 -2.06
N ASN A 462 21.25 -1.01 -1.16
CA ASN A 462 21.33 -0.60 0.25
C ASN A 462 22.35 0.53 0.50
N THR A 463 23.21 0.83 -0.48
CA THR A 463 24.22 1.89 -0.40
C THR A 463 23.55 3.23 -0.12
N ASN A 464 23.89 3.85 1.01
CA ASN A 464 23.24 5.06 1.52
C ASN A 464 24.22 6.24 1.46
N ASN A 465 23.79 7.45 1.83
CA ASN A 465 24.60 8.68 1.87
C ASN A 465 25.19 9.11 0.52
N LYS A 466 24.69 8.59 -0.61
CA LYS A 466 25.14 8.95 -1.96
C LYS A 466 24.65 10.35 -2.34
N PRO A 467 25.49 11.40 -2.46
CA PRO A 467 24.97 12.75 -2.71
C PRO A 467 24.16 12.86 -4.01
N ASN A 468 24.48 12.06 -5.03
CA ASN A 468 23.76 12.06 -6.30
C ASN A 468 22.48 11.21 -6.33
N TYR A 469 22.23 10.36 -5.33
CA TYR A 469 20.92 9.72 -5.17
C TYR A 469 19.95 10.67 -4.47
N PHE A 470 19.24 11.47 -5.26
CA PHE A 470 18.50 12.65 -4.82
C PHE A 470 17.06 12.30 -4.38
N SER A 471 16.95 11.59 -3.26
CA SER A 471 15.71 10.98 -2.77
C SER A 471 15.59 11.08 -1.26
N VAL A 472 14.37 11.20 -0.73
CA VAL A 472 14.11 11.10 0.72
C VAL A 472 14.49 9.73 1.29
N MET A 473 14.60 8.70 0.44
CA MET A 473 15.11 7.38 0.80
C MET A 473 16.59 7.38 1.24
N ASN A 474 17.33 8.43 0.91
CA ASN A 474 18.74 8.58 1.25
C ASN A 474 18.88 9.38 2.55
N TYR A 475 19.63 8.88 3.53
CA TYR A 475 19.84 9.57 4.81
C TYR A 475 20.54 10.91 4.68
N PHE A 476 21.28 11.11 3.58
CA PHE A 476 21.82 12.41 3.25
C PHE A 476 20.73 13.50 3.14
N TYR A 477 19.52 13.11 2.70
CA TYR A 477 18.38 13.99 2.44
C TYR A 477 17.19 13.78 3.38
N GLN A 478 16.99 12.59 3.96
CA GLN A 478 15.79 12.27 4.76
C GLN A 478 15.49 13.34 5.82
N ASN A 479 16.45 13.62 6.70
CA ASN A 479 16.27 14.54 7.81
C ASN A 479 16.67 15.99 7.50
N THR A 480 17.16 16.26 6.30
CA THR A 480 17.67 17.58 5.88
C THR A 480 16.90 18.18 4.70
N GLY A 481 16.00 17.41 4.07
CA GLY A 481 15.18 17.81 2.93
C GLY A 481 15.95 17.81 1.62
N LEU A 482 15.27 18.04 0.49
CA LEU A 482 15.90 18.14 -0.83
C LEU A 482 16.12 19.61 -1.22
N PRO A 483 17.37 20.07 -1.47
CA PRO A 483 17.67 21.45 -1.84
C PRO A 483 17.37 21.75 -3.32
N SER A 484 17.73 22.94 -3.79
CA SER A 484 18.06 23.07 -5.21
C SER A 484 19.23 22.13 -5.57
N PRO A 485 19.10 21.23 -6.56
CA PRO A 485 20.15 20.27 -6.91
C PRO A 485 21.38 20.92 -7.55
N THR A 486 21.28 22.18 -7.98
CA THR A 486 22.35 22.97 -8.62
C THR A 486 22.93 24.05 -7.70
N GLY A 487 22.46 24.14 -6.46
CA GLY A 487 22.74 25.25 -5.54
C GLY A 487 23.59 24.88 -4.31
N ALA A 488 23.89 25.89 -3.49
CA ALA A 488 24.67 25.76 -2.25
C ALA A 488 24.09 24.77 -1.23
N GLY A 489 22.79 24.48 -1.31
CA GLY A 489 22.09 23.58 -0.39
C GLY A 489 22.65 22.16 -0.35
N VAL A 490 23.34 21.71 -1.40
CA VAL A 490 24.07 20.43 -1.42
C VAL A 490 25.24 20.48 -0.44
N ASN A 491 26.07 21.53 -0.48
CA ASN A 491 27.17 21.71 0.46
C ASN A 491 26.71 21.82 1.90
N GLN A 492 25.61 22.53 2.15
CA GLN A 492 25.07 22.68 3.50
C GLN A 492 24.72 21.31 4.12
N ARG A 493 24.19 20.37 3.30
CA ARG A 493 23.90 19.00 3.72
C ARG A 493 25.17 18.17 3.88
N TYR A 494 26.13 18.32 2.97
CA TYR A 494 27.43 17.66 3.09
C TYR A 494 28.17 18.10 4.37
N TYR A 495 28.23 19.40 4.64
CA TYR A 495 28.78 19.96 5.88
C TYR A 495 28.02 19.50 7.12
N TYR A 496 26.68 19.49 7.06
CA TYR A 496 25.86 18.96 8.13
C TYR A 496 26.21 17.50 8.41
N TRP A 497 26.22 16.65 7.40
CA TRP A 497 26.56 15.24 7.53
C TRP A 497 27.99 15.02 8.06
N GLN A 498 28.98 15.69 7.49
CA GLN A 498 30.39 15.55 7.86
C GLN A 498 30.64 15.95 9.33
N SER A 499 30.04 17.04 9.80
CA SER A 499 30.21 17.48 11.19
C SER A 499 29.32 16.72 12.19
N ASN A 500 28.07 16.41 11.86
CA ASN A 500 27.09 15.86 12.80
C ASN A 500 27.12 14.33 12.91
N TYR A 501 27.58 13.63 11.86
CA TYR A 501 27.59 12.16 11.79
C TYR A 501 29.00 11.60 11.63
N GLN A 502 29.88 12.28 10.88
CA GLN A 502 31.24 11.81 10.62
C GLN A 502 32.30 12.42 11.56
N ASN A 503 31.89 13.32 12.46
CA ASN A 503 32.75 14.06 13.39
C ASN A 503 33.96 14.77 12.73
N GLN A 504 33.83 15.13 11.46
CA GLN A 504 34.90 15.77 10.69
C GLN A 504 34.99 17.26 11.03
N SER A 505 36.23 17.77 11.03
CA SER A 505 36.50 19.19 11.29
C SER A 505 36.84 19.92 9.99
N PHE A 506 36.18 21.04 9.74
CA PHE A 506 36.38 21.86 8.55
C PHE A 506 35.80 23.26 8.78
N LEU A 507 36.40 24.30 8.21
CA LEU A 507 35.85 25.67 8.18
C LEU A 507 35.28 26.19 9.53
N GLY A 508 35.86 25.78 10.67
CA GLY A 508 35.40 26.14 12.02
C GLY A 508 34.31 25.25 12.63
N TYR A 509 33.81 24.26 11.88
CA TYR A 509 32.89 23.23 12.32
C TYR A 509 33.63 21.95 12.71
N SER A 510 33.03 21.16 13.60
CA SER A 510 33.53 19.86 14.07
C SER A 510 32.40 19.05 14.72
N GLY A 511 32.67 17.82 15.17
CA GLY A 511 31.69 17.08 16.00
C GLY A 511 31.31 17.81 17.30
N ALA A 512 32.22 18.60 17.86
CA ALA A 512 31.96 19.40 19.08
C ALA A 512 31.29 20.75 18.78
N ASN A 513 31.45 21.28 17.55
CA ASN A 513 30.80 22.48 17.05
C ASN A 513 30.14 22.19 15.69
N PRO A 514 29.02 21.44 15.68
CA PRO A 514 28.44 20.94 14.44
C PRO A 514 27.85 22.04 13.57
N TYR A 515 27.81 21.81 12.25
CA TYR A 515 27.10 22.70 11.33
C TYR A 515 25.63 22.79 11.73
N PRO A 516 25.07 23.99 11.96
CA PRO A 516 23.75 24.15 12.54
C PRO A 516 22.66 23.91 11.50
N GLU A 517 21.62 23.18 11.89
CA GLU A 517 20.47 22.86 11.05
C GLU A 517 19.70 24.10 10.56
N ALA A 518 19.70 25.17 11.36
CA ALA A 518 19.12 26.46 10.98
C ALA A 518 19.82 27.15 9.79
N LYS A 519 21.02 26.68 9.38
CA LYS A 519 21.73 27.14 8.17
C LYS A 519 21.51 26.23 6.95
N ILE A 520 20.63 25.23 7.05
CA ILE A 520 20.27 24.39 5.91
C ILE A 520 19.08 25.03 5.21
N ASP A 521 19.32 25.52 3.99
CA ASP A 521 18.28 26.01 3.11
C ASP A 521 17.36 24.85 2.71
N ASP A 522 16.06 25.15 2.68
CA ASP A 522 15.00 24.14 2.53
C ASP A 522 15.13 22.98 3.56
N GLY A 523 15.71 23.29 4.73
CA GLY A 523 15.93 22.36 5.84
C GLY A 523 14.70 22.16 6.74
N PRO A 524 14.78 21.24 7.74
CA PRO A 524 13.64 20.79 8.52
C PRO A 524 13.03 21.86 9.44
N LEU A 525 13.71 22.99 9.62
CA LEU A 525 13.18 24.16 10.34
C LEU A 525 12.50 25.19 9.43
N SER A 526 12.45 24.94 8.12
CA SER A 526 11.88 25.85 7.11
C SER A 526 10.50 25.39 6.62
N ALA A 527 9.67 26.35 6.22
CA ALA A 527 8.41 26.11 5.51
C ALA A 527 8.65 25.58 4.09
N THR A 528 9.84 25.82 3.52
CA THR A 528 10.23 25.42 2.16
C THR A 528 10.82 24.01 2.09
N PHE A 529 10.85 23.26 3.19
CA PHE A 529 11.33 21.88 3.24
C PHE A 529 10.65 20.99 2.20
N LYS A 530 11.46 20.29 1.40
CA LYS A 530 11.00 19.43 0.30
C LYS A 530 11.31 17.97 0.59
N ILE A 531 10.32 17.12 0.30
CA ILE A 531 10.43 15.66 0.23
C ILE A 531 10.07 15.24 -1.19
N ASP A 532 10.85 14.33 -1.76
CA ASP A 532 10.61 13.75 -3.08
C ASP A 532 11.38 12.43 -3.20
N TYR A 533 10.96 11.55 -4.10
CA TYR A 533 11.81 10.45 -4.56
C TYR A 533 12.66 10.90 -5.75
N SER A 534 13.71 10.14 -6.07
CA SER A 534 14.55 10.50 -7.19
C SER A 534 13.85 10.19 -8.52
N ASN A 535 14.13 11.04 -9.51
CA ASN A 535 13.74 10.88 -10.91
C ASN A 535 14.91 10.34 -11.77
N GLY A 536 16.01 9.90 -11.15
CA GLY A 536 17.17 9.32 -11.82
C GLY A 536 17.97 10.27 -12.71
N SER A 537 17.79 11.59 -12.59
CA SER A 537 18.43 12.55 -13.51
C SER A 537 19.86 12.94 -13.12
N SER A 538 20.38 12.51 -11.97
CA SER A 538 21.77 12.81 -11.60
C SER A 538 22.74 11.94 -12.39
N GLN A 539 23.88 12.52 -12.77
CA GLN A 539 25.00 11.72 -13.30
C GLN A 539 25.64 10.87 -12.20
N ALA A 540 26.33 9.80 -12.63
CA ALA A 540 27.15 9.01 -11.74
C ALA A 540 28.33 9.83 -11.21
N LEU A 541 28.69 9.63 -9.94
CA LEU A 541 29.86 10.21 -9.30
C LEU A 541 30.92 9.12 -9.14
N ASP A 542 32.06 9.24 -9.82
CA ASP A 542 33.20 8.36 -9.61
C ASP A 542 34.07 8.90 -8.47
N GLU A 543 34.05 8.21 -7.33
CA GLU A 543 34.77 8.58 -6.11
C GLU A 543 36.30 8.58 -6.28
N ARG A 544 36.80 8.04 -7.40
CA ARG A 544 38.23 8.09 -7.76
C ARG A 544 38.60 9.35 -8.54
N ALA A 545 37.61 10.09 -9.05
CA ALA A 545 37.80 11.22 -9.95
C ALA A 545 36.65 12.26 -9.84
N LEU A 546 36.27 12.63 -8.61
CA LEU A 546 35.18 13.57 -8.32
C LEU A 546 35.52 14.97 -8.80
N GLN A 547 34.55 15.63 -9.44
CA GLN A 547 34.66 17.02 -9.87
C GLN A 547 33.65 17.87 -9.11
N GLU A 548 34.14 18.83 -8.35
CA GLU A 548 33.31 19.73 -7.53
C GLU A 548 32.38 20.60 -8.38
N THR A 549 32.80 20.96 -9.60
CA THR A 549 32.04 21.76 -10.56
C THR A 549 30.77 21.06 -11.07
N LEU A 550 30.67 19.74 -10.90
CA LEU A 550 29.49 18.97 -11.29
C LEU A 550 28.44 18.91 -10.18
N ILE A 551 28.79 19.27 -8.94
CA ILE A 551 27.94 19.07 -7.75
C ILE A 551 27.47 17.60 -7.72
N ILE A 552 26.18 17.34 -7.90
CA ILE A 552 25.59 16.00 -7.94
C ILE A 552 25.29 15.52 -9.37
N GLY A 553 25.82 16.20 -10.39
CA GLY A 553 25.63 15.80 -11.79
C GLY A 553 24.29 16.23 -12.38
N ARG A 554 23.67 17.31 -11.87
CA ARG A 554 22.43 17.92 -12.41
C ARG A 554 22.64 19.34 -12.96
N GLY A 555 23.89 19.70 -13.21
CA GLY A 555 24.31 21.07 -13.50
C GLY A 555 24.67 21.85 -12.23
N ALA A 556 25.10 23.09 -12.40
CA ALA A 556 25.49 23.98 -11.31
C ALA A 556 25.07 25.43 -11.64
N ASP A 557 24.48 26.12 -10.67
CA ASP A 557 24.22 27.55 -10.80
C ASP A 557 25.55 28.32 -10.77
N ALA A 558 25.55 29.55 -11.29
CA ALA A 558 26.77 30.35 -11.36
C ALA A 558 27.43 30.52 -9.97
N GLY A 559 28.70 30.14 -9.88
CA GLY A 559 29.49 30.20 -8.64
C GLY A 559 29.20 29.10 -7.63
N GLN A 560 28.35 28.12 -7.96
CA GLN A 560 28.09 26.95 -7.12
C GLN A 560 28.98 25.78 -7.51
N TYR A 561 29.39 25.02 -6.51
CA TYR A 561 30.23 23.83 -6.62
C TYR A 561 29.97 22.97 -5.38
N ALA A 562 30.40 21.71 -5.39
CA ALA A 562 30.38 20.88 -4.21
C ALA A 562 31.75 20.82 -3.55
N ASP A 563 31.88 21.27 -2.30
CA ASP A 563 33.14 21.31 -1.53
C ASP A 563 33.44 19.94 -0.93
N TRP A 564 33.82 18.98 -1.78
CA TRP A 564 33.98 17.58 -1.38
C TRP A 564 35.17 17.38 -0.45
N ASN A 565 36.26 18.13 -0.65
CA ASN A 565 37.45 18.09 0.21
C ASN A 565 37.35 18.97 1.48
N LEU A 566 36.27 19.74 1.63
CA LEU A 566 36.00 20.61 2.78
C LEU A 566 36.99 21.78 2.94
N ASN A 567 37.58 22.28 1.86
CA ASN A 567 38.55 23.38 1.90
C ASN A 567 37.90 24.76 1.66
N GLY A 568 36.62 24.80 1.29
CA GLY A 568 35.87 26.04 1.06
C GLY A 568 36.26 26.76 -0.24
N GLN A 569 36.85 26.07 -1.21
CA GLN A 569 37.25 26.61 -2.51
C GLN A 569 36.72 25.72 -3.64
N SER A 570 36.41 26.32 -4.78
CA SER A 570 36.03 25.54 -5.98
C SER A 570 37.29 25.08 -6.70
N GLU A 571 37.41 23.78 -6.91
CA GLU A 571 38.52 23.19 -7.65
C GLU A 571 38.08 22.50 -8.94
N SER A 572 38.87 22.67 -10.01
CA SER A 572 38.64 21.99 -11.29
C SER A 572 39.34 20.62 -11.37
N ASN A 573 40.24 20.31 -10.44
CA ASN A 573 40.99 19.07 -10.45
C ASN A 573 40.14 17.94 -9.85
N ALA A 574 40.24 16.76 -10.46
CA ALA A 574 39.55 15.59 -9.95
C ALA A 574 40.13 15.16 -8.59
N GLN A 575 39.26 14.84 -7.64
CA GLN A 575 39.62 14.39 -6.31
C GLN A 575 39.21 12.94 -6.09
N ALA A 576 40.04 12.20 -5.34
CA ALA A 576 39.73 10.83 -4.96
C ALA A 576 39.26 10.82 -3.51
N LEU A 577 37.95 10.72 -3.28
CA LEU A 577 37.31 10.76 -1.95
C LEU A 577 36.18 9.74 -1.88
N ASP A 578 36.14 8.98 -0.79
CA ASP A 578 35.00 8.13 -0.41
C ASP A 578 33.91 9.04 0.19
N LEU A 579 32.88 9.34 -0.60
CA LEU A 579 31.80 10.27 -0.27
C LEU A 579 30.73 9.61 0.60
N ASP A 580 30.47 8.32 0.44
CA ASP A 580 29.45 7.60 1.21
C ASP A 580 29.97 7.02 2.53
N ARG A 581 31.30 7.03 2.71
CA ARG A 581 32.06 6.56 3.89
C ARG A 581 31.91 5.06 4.13
N ASN A 582 31.73 4.27 3.06
CA ASN A 582 31.65 2.82 3.16
C ASN A 582 33.04 2.14 3.29
N GLY A 583 34.13 2.91 3.16
CA GLY A 583 35.52 2.44 3.24
C GLY A 583 36.15 2.10 1.89
N MET A 584 35.43 2.28 0.78
CA MET A 584 35.88 1.98 -0.58
C MET A 584 35.43 3.05 -1.56
N GLN A 585 36.34 3.49 -2.43
CA GLN A 585 35.97 4.35 -3.56
C GLN A 585 35.30 3.51 -4.65
N SER A 586 34.13 3.96 -5.08
CA SER A 586 33.25 3.31 -6.03
C SER A 586 32.64 4.33 -7.01
N THR A 587 31.71 3.88 -7.85
CA THR A 587 30.92 4.80 -8.66
C THR A 587 29.52 4.82 -8.07
N LEU A 588 29.13 5.97 -7.53
CA LEU A 588 27.80 6.18 -6.96
C LEU A 588 26.84 6.53 -8.09
N HIS A 589 25.69 5.86 -8.16
CA HIS A 589 24.64 6.16 -9.14
C HIS A 589 23.35 6.63 -8.46
N ASP A 590 22.56 7.36 -9.24
CA ASP A 590 21.18 7.70 -8.94
C ASP A 590 20.24 6.62 -9.46
N HIS A 591 18.99 6.63 -9.00
CA HIS A 591 17.97 5.67 -9.40
C HIS A 591 16.65 6.41 -9.67
N ASP A 592 15.96 6.09 -10.76
CA ASP A 592 14.64 6.65 -11.04
C ASP A 592 13.59 5.89 -10.21
N ASP A 593 13.41 6.35 -8.97
CA ASP A 593 12.48 5.75 -8.02
C ASP A 593 11.04 5.82 -8.54
N TRP A 594 10.61 6.99 -9.04
CA TRP A 594 9.22 7.21 -9.45
C TRP A 594 8.76 6.28 -10.58
N SER A 595 9.67 5.95 -11.50
CA SER A 595 9.39 4.98 -12.57
C SER A 595 9.43 3.52 -12.11
N ASN A 596 9.94 3.23 -10.90
CA ASN A 596 10.18 1.88 -10.39
C ASN A 596 9.42 1.53 -9.09
N ILE A 597 8.66 2.44 -8.49
CA ILE A 597 7.80 2.14 -7.33
C ILE A 597 6.70 1.13 -7.68
N ILE A 598 6.35 0.31 -6.69
CA ILE A 598 5.43 -0.82 -6.84
C ILE A 598 4.20 -0.59 -5.95
N ILE A 599 3.19 0.05 -6.53
CA ILE A 599 1.96 0.44 -5.80
C ILE A 599 1.15 -0.81 -5.42
N ASN A 600 1.01 -1.75 -6.33
CA ASN A 600 0.23 -2.97 -6.15
C ASN A 600 1.12 -4.17 -5.79
N SER A 601 1.74 -4.12 -4.60
CA SER A 601 2.58 -5.22 -4.08
C SER A 601 1.78 -6.51 -3.77
N ARG A 602 0.45 -6.42 -3.71
CA ARG A 602 -0.45 -7.50 -3.27
C ARG A 602 -0.89 -8.46 -4.37
N ARG A 603 -0.84 -8.07 -5.66
CA ARG A 603 -1.39 -8.90 -6.76
C ARG A 603 -0.34 -9.60 -7.62
N TYR A 604 0.93 -9.24 -7.50
CA TYR A 604 1.96 -9.75 -8.40
C TYR A 604 3.05 -10.52 -7.63
N GLN A 605 3.25 -11.78 -8.03
CA GLN A 605 4.41 -12.61 -7.63
C GLN A 605 5.75 -11.89 -7.88
N PHE A 606 5.78 -10.97 -8.85
CA PHE A 606 6.95 -10.22 -9.29
C PHE A 606 6.96 -8.76 -8.81
N ALA A 607 6.23 -8.42 -7.74
CA ALA A 607 6.35 -7.13 -7.07
C ALA A 607 7.76 -6.89 -6.49
N ASN A 608 8.71 -7.81 -6.69
CA ASN A 608 10.13 -7.67 -6.38
C ASN A 608 11.00 -7.47 -7.63
N ASN A 609 10.50 -6.69 -8.60
CA ASN A 609 11.26 -6.38 -9.79
C ASN A 609 11.23 -4.87 -10.03
N SER A 610 12.20 -4.17 -9.42
CA SER A 610 12.73 -2.96 -10.03
C SER A 610 13.10 -3.29 -11.49
N GLY A 611 12.62 -2.48 -12.42
CA GLY A 611 12.94 -2.59 -13.83
C GLY A 611 11.77 -3.00 -14.72
N VAL A 612 11.23 -2.00 -15.41
CA VAL A 612 10.73 -2.07 -16.79
C VAL A 612 11.18 -3.36 -17.51
N GLN A 613 10.25 -4.28 -17.77
CA GLN A 613 10.45 -5.30 -18.81
C GLN A 613 10.12 -4.67 -20.17
N LYS A 614 11.12 -4.09 -20.83
CA LYS A 614 11.13 -4.11 -22.30
C LYS A 614 11.40 -5.56 -22.74
N PRO A 615 10.76 -6.07 -23.80
CA PRO A 615 10.93 -7.46 -24.20
C PRO A 615 12.40 -7.77 -24.54
N GLY A 616 13.01 -8.66 -23.75
CA GLY A 616 14.26 -9.35 -24.09
C GLY A 616 15.53 -8.87 -23.39
N GLN A 617 15.76 -9.31 -22.15
CA GLN A 617 17.10 -9.69 -21.67
C GLN A 617 17.00 -10.51 -20.37
N ARG A 618 17.76 -11.61 -20.29
CA ARG A 618 17.51 -12.79 -19.43
C ARG A 618 18.60 -13.06 -18.38
N SER A 619 19.46 -12.10 -18.06
CA SER A 619 20.62 -12.38 -17.22
C SER A 619 20.94 -11.19 -16.35
N LEU A 620 20.63 -11.33 -15.04
CA LEU A 620 21.30 -10.80 -13.84
C LEU A 620 20.31 -10.87 -12.66
N MET A 621 19.90 -12.10 -12.31
CA MET A 621 18.97 -12.43 -11.21
C MET A 621 19.71 -13.24 -10.13
N SER A 622 20.45 -12.60 -9.20
CA SER A 622 21.21 -13.39 -8.21
C SER A 622 21.19 -12.93 -6.76
N ALA A 623 20.72 -11.73 -6.42
CA ALA A 623 20.66 -11.30 -5.00
C ALA A 623 19.24 -11.02 -4.50
N VAL A 624 18.33 -10.66 -5.40
CA VAL A 624 16.93 -10.34 -5.08
C VAL A 624 15.99 -11.56 -5.27
N ALA A 625 16.45 -12.57 -6.03
CA ALA A 625 15.70 -13.79 -6.33
C ALA A 625 15.56 -14.78 -5.14
N ALA A 626 16.21 -14.52 -4.00
CA ALA A 626 16.27 -15.49 -2.90
C ALA A 626 15.16 -15.33 -1.84
N THR A 627 14.44 -14.20 -1.76
CA THR A 627 13.59 -13.92 -0.58
C THR A 627 12.14 -13.50 -0.83
N ALA A 628 11.65 -13.38 -2.07
CA ALA A 628 10.21 -13.22 -2.31
C ALA A 628 9.78 -13.91 -3.62
N THR A 629 9.33 -15.15 -3.51
CA THR A 629 8.87 -15.99 -4.65
C THR A 629 7.35 -16.15 -4.73
N ALA A 630 6.58 -15.48 -3.86
CA ALA A 630 5.12 -15.53 -3.79
C ALA A 630 4.51 -14.11 -3.69
N ALA A 631 3.32 -13.92 -4.24
CA ALA A 631 2.52 -12.71 -3.99
C ALA A 631 2.21 -12.56 -2.49
N PHE A 632 2.21 -11.33 -1.99
CA PHE A 632 1.97 -11.01 -0.59
C PHE A 632 0.51 -11.30 -0.18
N ASP A 633 0.32 -12.11 0.86
CA ASP A 633 -1.00 -12.44 1.42
C ASP A 633 -1.25 -11.72 2.75
N PRO A 634 -2.02 -10.63 2.78
CA PRO A 634 -2.23 -9.84 3.99
C PRO A 634 -3.17 -10.53 5.01
N LEU A 635 -3.84 -11.63 4.65
CA LEU A 635 -4.76 -12.34 5.53
C LEU A 635 -4.08 -13.50 6.25
N THR A 636 -3.25 -14.23 5.52
CA THR A 636 -2.74 -15.54 5.94
C THR A 636 -1.22 -15.60 6.06
N LYS A 637 -0.49 -14.70 5.41
CA LYS A 637 0.97 -14.53 5.53
C LYS A 637 1.39 -13.05 5.59
N PRO A 638 0.94 -12.31 6.61
CA PRO A 638 1.06 -10.86 6.66
C PRO A 638 2.45 -10.36 7.11
N PHE A 639 3.50 -11.18 6.99
CA PHE A 639 4.84 -10.83 7.49
C PHE A 639 5.83 -10.80 6.32
N GLN A 640 6.50 -9.67 6.10
CA GLN A 640 7.59 -9.53 5.14
C GLN A 640 8.94 -9.27 5.82
N SER A 641 10.01 -9.32 5.02
CA SER A 641 11.32 -8.82 5.45
C SER A 641 11.22 -7.33 5.74
N THR A 642 11.81 -6.89 6.85
CA THR A 642 11.78 -5.48 7.25
C THR A 642 13.13 -4.82 7.08
N VAL A 643 13.10 -3.50 6.95
CA VAL A 643 14.24 -2.60 7.11
C VAL A 643 13.93 -1.72 8.31
N GLU A 644 14.93 -1.56 9.19
CA GLU A 644 14.89 -0.61 10.29
C GLU A 644 15.91 0.48 9.99
N GLU A 645 15.54 1.72 10.28
CA GLU A 645 16.45 2.83 10.07
C GLU A 645 17.58 2.89 11.11
N ALA A 646 18.63 3.68 10.80
CA ALA A 646 19.62 4.01 11.83
C ALA A 646 19.03 4.95 12.89
N ALA A 647 19.50 4.80 14.14
CA ALA A 647 19.19 5.76 15.19
C ALA A 647 19.70 7.18 14.83
N PRO A 648 18.97 8.23 15.22
CA PRO A 648 19.41 9.61 15.01
C PRO A 648 20.72 9.89 15.76
N SER A 649 21.48 10.87 15.30
CA SER A 649 22.70 11.29 16.01
C SER A 649 22.35 11.89 17.39
N ALA A 650 23.23 11.68 18.37
CA ALA A 650 23.07 12.29 19.69
C ALA A 650 23.00 13.82 19.63
N SER A 651 23.73 14.43 18.67
CA SER A 651 23.72 15.87 18.42
C SER A 651 22.35 16.38 17.94
N LEU A 652 21.66 15.61 17.09
CA LEU A 652 20.30 15.92 16.66
C LEU A 652 19.33 15.90 17.85
N LEU A 653 19.34 14.81 18.63
CA LEU A 653 18.44 14.66 19.78
C LEU A 653 18.65 15.74 20.86
N GLN A 654 19.90 16.08 21.16
CA GLN A 654 20.24 17.14 22.11
C GLN A 654 19.71 18.50 21.65
N ARG A 655 19.82 18.84 20.36
CA ARG A 655 19.28 20.11 19.85
C ARG A 655 17.77 20.20 19.92
N LEU A 656 17.06 19.14 19.54
CA LEU A 656 15.60 19.12 19.61
C LEU A 656 15.11 19.33 21.06
N SER A 657 15.89 18.89 22.06
CA SER A 657 15.59 19.17 23.48
C SER A 657 15.76 20.65 23.88
N LEU A 658 16.68 21.38 23.24
CA LEU A 658 16.98 22.79 23.56
C LEU A 658 15.98 23.77 22.93
N ALA A 659 15.19 23.33 21.95
CA ALA A 659 14.18 24.14 21.27
C ALA A 659 12.83 24.21 22.03
N ARG A 660 12.76 23.67 23.27
CA ARG A 660 11.53 23.58 24.07
C ARG A 660 11.13 24.89 24.72
#